data_AF-A0A954WZV5-F1
#
_entry.id   AF-A0A954WZV5-F1
#
_cell.length_a   1.000
_cell.length_b   1.000
_cell.length_c   1.000
_cell.angle_alpha   90.00
_cell.angle_beta   90.00
_cell.angle_gamma   90.00
#
_symmetry.space_group_name_H-M   'P 1'
#
loop_
_entity.id
_entity.type
_entity.pdbx_description
1 polymer ?
#
loop_
_entity_poly.entity_id
_entity_poly.type
_entity_poly.pdbx_seq_one_letter_code
_entity_poly.pdbx_strand_id
1 'polypeptide(L)'
;GIYISNSADGAIVRNNVVWGNRASGIQFNADGSLPGDGVHSNNVIEGNIIYGNGSGGGAAINLDGVQDSLIRNNLLYDNHSTGIVLYVGFAAEPSTNNVVTNNTVVMAEDARWALLMWNGSSGNVIANNILLNRNPNRGSIDVESSSLPAYSANNILQDKFSLNGYSGSFADWQAFSGGQDVLSLVIPQTSVATELNNLFVDPSAGDFHLRAGSAAIDVGDPFHTAPTDIFGHARPSGAGIDIGAFEAGQFSPTVRFESADWIGYEFIGMAEIAVTRSGDTEQPLAVQVRSIAGITDGTASADDFQGVDGYLVFQPGESRKTFRIFIHDDAAIESREAVRLDLRVVGDPTGLFPTDQVGDPTGLIPTDQVGDPTGVGDPVGVGDPIPWIPTDQATLHLVSDDAWRPGTIEFDSRSISVNEADGVATITVRRTGGSNGEVSVDFATDDWVKPRQATWIKRHTDLLYPTDNDTPATAGEDYTAQAGTLTFADGETEKTITIDLTDDAWFEGGEAFALKLTNATGGAELGSRSSLKVHIDSDDAKQAGEFVWSAASYVVTEGTPSVNVTIERLGGGNVEAAVHLYDTGAGNGSTTASAWAGSDYAYLPWEVVFAAGEMSKTISIPIVDDGSTERDEVFSIQLYSPSNDATIGALATTQVTIQDNDSAIEFAQSNYVVNESTGVMQIKIRRIGSTA
;
A
#
# COMPACT_ATOMS: atom_id res chain seq x y z
N GLY A 1 10.97 7.45 18.96
CA GLY A 1 10.09 6.61 18.14
C GLY A 1 10.35 6.92 16.69
N ILE A 2 9.57 6.33 15.79
CA ILE A 2 9.56 6.70 14.36
C ILE A 2 8.59 7.87 14.21
N TYR A 3 9.01 8.93 13.51
CA TYR A 3 8.22 10.13 13.31
C TYR A 3 8.18 10.49 11.83
N ILE A 4 6.98 10.61 11.27
CA ILE A 4 6.72 11.03 9.88
C ILE A 4 5.96 12.35 9.95
N SER A 5 6.51 13.38 9.30
CA SER A 5 6.11 14.78 9.48
C SER A 5 5.28 15.34 8.31
N ASN A 6 4.38 16.27 8.62
CA ASN A 6 3.72 17.23 7.72
C ASN A 6 2.70 16.61 6.75
N SER A 7 3.18 15.87 5.77
CA SER A 7 2.38 15.11 4.79
C SER A 7 3.28 14.04 4.18
N ALA A 8 2.73 12.85 3.95
CA ALA A 8 3.47 11.73 3.38
C ALA A 8 2.51 10.70 2.81
N ASP A 9 2.71 10.37 1.54
CA ASP A 9 1.92 9.40 0.81
C ASP A 9 2.74 8.17 0.47
N GLY A 10 2.17 6.99 0.67
CA GLY A 10 2.83 5.72 0.36
C GLY A 10 4.00 5.35 1.28
N ALA A 11 4.10 5.95 2.48
CA ALA A 11 5.16 5.60 3.42
C ALA A 11 4.97 4.18 3.96
N ILE A 12 6.07 3.43 4.08
CA ILE A 12 6.08 2.07 4.61
C ILE A 12 6.94 2.01 5.87
N VAL A 13 6.32 1.66 7.01
CA VAL A 13 6.99 1.42 8.29
C VAL A 13 6.83 -0.05 8.65
N ARG A 14 7.88 -0.83 8.42
CA ARG A 14 7.81 -2.29 8.49
C ARG A 14 8.94 -2.93 9.32
N ASN A 15 8.61 -3.97 10.09
CA ASN A 15 9.56 -4.87 10.76
C ASN A 15 10.50 -4.17 11.76
N ASN A 16 10.00 -3.18 12.51
CA ASN A 16 10.77 -2.47 13.53
C ASN A 16 10.48 -2.98 14.95
N VAL A 17 11.46 -2.87 15.84
CA VAL A 17 11.25 -2.98 17.29
C VAL A 17 11.38 -1.57 17.90
N VAL A 18 10.30 -1.04 18.46
CA VAL A 18 10.21 0.35 18.95
C VAL A 18 9.76 0.39 20.40
N TRP A 19 10.64 0.80 21.31
CA TRP A 19 10.33 0.70 22.73
C TRP A 19 10.88 1.83 23.60
N GLY A 20 10.32 1.96 24.80
CA GLY A 20 10.82 2.85 25.86
C GLY A 20 10.72 4.35 25.57
N ASN A 21 9.97 4.75 24.53
CA ASN A 21 9.84 6.16 24.18
C ASN A 21 8.93 6.87 25.18
N ARG A 22 9.36 8.08 25.61
CA ARG A 22 8.55 8.91 26.52
C ARG A 22 7.18 9.24 25.92
N ALA A 23 7.12 9.51 24.63
CA ALA A 23 5.87 9.80 23.91
C ALA A 23 5.50 8.62 23.00
N SER A 24 5.16 8.89 21.74
CA SER A 24 4.72 7.86 20.81
C SER A 24 5.83 6.88 20.38
N GLY A 25 5.43 5.64 20.09
CA GLY A 25 6.29 4.65 19.43
C GLY A 25 6.48 5.02 17.96
N ILE A 26 5.41 4.93 17.18
CA ILE A 26 5.32 5.37 15.79
C ILE A 26 4.33 6.53 15.72
N GLN A 27 4.72 7.61 15.04
CA GLN A 27 3.94 8.83 14.92
C GLN A 27 3.87 9.26 13.46
N PHE A 28 2.66 9.30 12.92
CA PHE A 28 2.33 10.06 11.72
C PHE A 28 1.68 11.36 12.19
N ASN A 29 2.32 12.48 11.89
CA ASN A 29 1.94 13.79 12.39
C ASN A 29 1.72 14.75 11.22
N ALA A 30 0.56 14.61 10.58
CA ALA A 30 0.17 15.51 9.53
C ALA A 30 -0.07 16.92 10.08
N ASP A 31 0.18 17.94 9.25
CA ASP A 31 0.05 19.35 9.61
C ASP A 31 -0.44 20.16 8.41
N GLY A 32 -1.70 20.61 8.47
CA GLY A 32 -2.32 21.41 7.41
C GLY A 32 -1.81 22.84 7.29
N SER A 33 -0.93 23.28 8.20
CA SER A 33 -0.30 24.60 8.16
C SER A 33 1.07 24.61 7.46
N LEU A 34 1.61 23.42 7.17
CA LEU A 34 2.91 23.24 6.52
C LEU A 34 2.71 22.84 5.05
N PRO A 35 3.75 22.94 4.19
CA PRO A 35 3.63 22.57 2.78
C PRO A 35 3.19 21.12 2.57
N GLY A 36 2.39 20.91 1.52
CA GLY A 36 1.71 19.65 1.22
C GLY A 36 0.19 19.81 1.30
N ASP A 37 -0.54 18.71 1.22
CA ASP A 37 -1.99 18.65 1.44
C ASP A 37 -2.36 18.56 2.93
N GLY A 38 -1.39 18.32 3.80
CA GLY A 38 -1.59 18.26 5.25
C GLY A 38 -2.27 16.98 5.72
N VAL A 39 -2.18 15.90 4.94
CA VAL A 39 -2.64 14.55 5.30
C VAL A 39 -1.56 13.51 5.00
N HIS A 40 -1.77 12.29 5.47
CA HIS A 40 -0.92 11.13 5.15
C HIS A 40 -1.77 10.07 4.45
N SER A 41 -1.56 9.78 3.16
CA SER A 41 -2.41 8.82 2.43
C SER A 41 -1.69 7.53 2.02
N ASN A 42 -2.44 6.43 1.84
CA ASN A 42 -1.94 5.20 1.22
C ASN A 42 -0.71 4.57 1.89
N ASN A 43 -0.55 4.75 3.20
CA ASN A 43 0.61 4.27 3.96
C ASN A 43 0.45 2.81 4.40
N VAL A 44 1.57 2.15 4.74
CA VAL A 44 1.58 0.82 5.33
C VAL A 44 2.40 0.81 6.62
N ILE A 45 1.79 0.38 7.72
CA ILE A 45 2.44 0.17 9.01
C ILE A 45 2.26 -1.31 9.38
N GLU A 46 3.31 -2.12 9.25
CA GLU A 46 3.17 -3.56 9.47
C GLU A 46 4.36 -4.29 10.09
N GLY A 47 4.08 -5.40 10.77
CA GLY A 47 5.14 -6.26 11.30
C GLY A 47 6.00 -5.60 12.39
N ASN A 48 5.52 -4.53 13.04
CA ASN A 48 6.28 -3.84 14.08
C ASN A 48 5.99 -4.42 15.46
N ILE A 49 7.02 -4.50 16.31
CA ILE A 49 6.91 -4.80 17.74
C ILE A 49 7.09 -3.50 18.52
N ILE A 50 6.08 -3.05 19.26
CA ILE A 50 6.05 -1.73 19.88
C ILE A 50 5.67 -1.85 21.36
N TYR A 51 6.58 -1.54 22.28
CA TYR A 51 6.30 -1.76 23.71
C TYR A 51 6.90 -0.74 24.69
N GLY A 52 6.29 -0.60 25.86
CA GLY A 52 6.82 0.28 26.91
C GLY A 52 6.86 1.77 26.55
N ASN A 53 6.12 2.21 25.53
CA ASN A 53 6.09 3.62 25.10
C ASN A 53 4.96 4.41 25.78
N GLY A 54 5.03 5.74 25.74
CA GLY A 54 3.90 6.62 26.05
C GLY A 54 3.74 7.03 27.52
N SER A 55 4.77 6.85 28.36
CA SER A 55 4.72 7.24 29.78
C SER A 55 4.53 8.75 30.02
N GLY A 56 4.83 9.58 29.02
CA GLY A 56 4.59 11.03 28.99
C GLY A 56 3.39 11.46 28.13
N GLY A 57 2.58 10.52 27.61
CA GLY A 57 1.47 10.78 26.67
C GLY A 57 1.75 10.28 25.25
N GLY A 58 0.79 10.41 24.32
CA GLY A 58 0.90 9.93 22.93
C GLY A 58 0.24 8.57 22.72
N ALA A 59 0.81 7.74 21.84
CA ALA A 59 0.34 6.36 21.60
C ALA A 59 1.43 5.43 21.07
N ALA A 60 1.23 4.11 21.14
CA ALA A 60 2.16 3.16 20.54
C ALA A 60 2.23 3.39 19.01
N ILE A 61 1.09 3.53 18.36
CA ILE A 61 0.93 4.04 16.99
C ILE A 61 -0.04 5.22 17.04
N ASN A 62 0.44 6.42 16.69
CA ASN A 62 -0.36 7.64 16.69
C ASN A 62 -0.53 8.15 15.26
N LEU A 63 -1.78 8.27 14.80
CA LEU A 63 -2.14 8.59 13.42
C LEU A 63 -2.98 9.87 13.39
N ASP A 64 -2.31 10.99 13.13
CA ASP A 64 -2.93 12.31 12.95
C ASP A 64 -3.13 12.56 11.44
N GLY A 65 -4.39 12.63 10.99
CA GLY A 65 -4.76 12.87 9.59
C GLY A 65 -4.31 11.81 8.59
N VAL A 66 -4.37 10.54 8.98
CA VAL A 66 -3.96 9.42 8.11
C VAL A 66 -5.16 8.86 7.37
N GLN A 67 -5.07 8.74 6.05
CA GLN A 67 -6.15 8.33 5.17
C GLN A 67 -5.77 7.10 4.33
N ASP A 68 -6.76 6.26 3.99
CA ASP A 68 -6.65 5.14 3.05
C ASP A 68 -5.48 4.17 3.31
N SER A 69 -5.00 4.12 4.55
CA SER A 69 -3.76 3.44 4.92
C SER A 69 -4.03 2.08 5.57
N LEU A 70 -3.02 1.20 5.56
CA LEU A 70 -3.06 -0.13 6.13
C LEU A 70 -2.19 -0.24 7.37
N ILE A 71 -2.81 -0.58 8.49
CA ILE A 71 -2.13 -0.82 9.76
C ILE A 71 -2.36 -2.27 10.13
N ARG A 72 -1.38 -3.14 9.88
CA ARG A 72 -1.58 -4.56 10.08
C ARG A 72 -0.46 -5.32 10.73
N ASN A 73 -0.78 -6.44 11.36
CA ASN A 73 0.23 -7.41 11.80
C ASN A 73 1.28 -6.81 12.75
N ASN A 74 0.90 -5.82 13.56
CA ASN A 74 1.78 -5.23 14.57
C ASN A 74 1.49 -5.84 15.95
N LEU A 75 2.55 -6.07 16.73
CA LEU A 75 2.49 -6.47 18.13
C LEU A 75 2.77 -5.27 19.03
N LEU A 76 1.75 -4.80 19.74
CA LEU A 76 1.82 -3.68 20.68
C LEU A 76 1.59 -4.23 22.09
N TYR A 77 2.55 -4.09 23.01
CA TYR A 77 2.33 -4.52 24.40
C TYR A 77 2.94 -3.58 25.43
N ASP A 78 2.37 -3.55 26.63
CA ASP A 78 2.87 -2.76 27.77
C ASP A 78 3.12 -1.26 27.44
N ASN A 79 2.38 -0.69 26.50
CA ASN A 79 2.40 0.75 26.26
C ASN A 79 1.51 1.46 27.28
N HIS A 80 1.94 2.63 27.74
CA HIS A 80 1.39 3.37 28.88
C HIS A 80 0.38 4.48 28.49
N SER A 81 0.15 4.71 27.19
CA SER A 81 -0.88 5.63 26.71
C SER A 81 -1.93 4.89 25.88
N THR A 82 -2.29 5.35 24.69
CA THR A 82 -3.18 4.58 23.79
C THR A 82 -2.36 3.59 22.93
N GLY A 83 -2.94 2.46 22.54
CA GLY A 83 -2.30 1.51 21.63
C GLY A 83 -2.23 2.09 20.23
N ILE A 84 -3.36 2.10 19.53
CA ILE A 84 -3.51 2.72 18.20
C ILE A 84 -4.48 3.90 18.33
N VAL A 85 -4.12 5.05 17.75
CA VAL A 85 -4.98 6.24 17.71
C VAL A 85 -5.20 6.64 16.26
N LEU A 86 -6.46 6.88 15.89
CA LEU A 86 -6.90 7.53 14.65
C LEU A 86 -7.61 8.83 15.03
N TYR A 87 -7.05 9.98 14.65
CA TYR A 87 -7.61 11.28 14.99
C TYR A 87 -7.21 12.36 13.99
N VAL A 88 -7.69 13.58 14.21
CA VAL A 88 -7.07 14.81 13.70
C VAL A 88 -6.78 15.76 14.86
N GLY A 89 -5.54 16.23 14.92
CA GLY A 89 -5.07 17.29 15.78
C GLY A 89 -4.74 18.53 14.96
N PHE A 90 -3.61 18.48 14.25
CA PHE A 90 -3.13 19.57 13.39
C PHE A 90 -3.23 19.28 11.89
N ALA A 91 -3.61 18.05 11.53
CA ALA A 91 -3.81 17.69 10.13
C ALA A 91 -4.91 18.54 9.47
N ALA A 92 -4.84 18.64 8.14
CA ALA A 92 -5.87 19.32 7.36
C ALA A 92 -7.23 18.60 7.44
N GLU A 93 -7.20 17.26 7.54
CA GLU A 93 -8.40 16.42 7.58
C GLU A 93 -8.30 15.26 8.59
N PRO A 94 -9.43 14.67 9.03
CA PRO A 94 -9.48 13.49 9.90
C PRO A 94 -8.80 12.25 9.34
N SER A 95 -8.53 11.28 10.24
CA SER A 95 -8.05 9.98 9.82
C SER A 95 -9.19 9.10 9.29
N THR A 96 -9.24 8.83 7.99
CA THR A 96 -10.39 8.18 7.34
C THR A 96 -10.02 6.97 6.50
N ASN A 97 -10.96 6.03 6.32
CA ASN A 97 -10.83 4.90 5.39
C ASN A 97 -9.60 3.99 5.60
N ASN A 98 -9.02 4.00 6.80
CA ASN A 98 -7.90 3.14 7.13
C ASN A 98 -8.36 1.72 7.46
N VAL A 99 -7.49 0.75 7.25
CA VAL A 99 -7.71 -0.64 7.64
C VAL A 99 -6.76 -1.00 8.77
N VAL A 100 -7.30 -1.17 9.97
CA VAL A 100 -6.58 -1.67 11.15
C VAL A 100 -6.89 -3.14 11.30
N THR A 101 -5.94 -4.02 10.98
CA THR A 101 -6.22 -5.46 10.94
C THR A 101 -5.09 -6.38 11.39
N ASN A 102 -5.43 -7.54 11.97
CA ASN A 102 -4.44 -8.51 12.47
C ASN A 102 -3.41 -7.91 13.43
N ASN A 103 -3.74 -6.85 14.19
CA ASN A 103 -2.84 -6.35 15.22
C ASN A 103 -3.13 -7.05 16.56
N THR A 104 -2.08 -7.33 17.32
CA THR A 104 -2.21 -7.73 18.73
C THR A 104 -1.82 -6.54 19.60
N VAL A 105 -2.78 -6.00 20.35
CA VAL A 105 -2.62 -4.83 21.22
C VAL A 105 -2.99 -5.22 22.64
N VAL A 106 -1.98 -5.29 23.53
CA VAL A 106 -2.17 -5.64 24.95
C VAL A 106 -1.55 -4.56 25.84
N MET A 107 -2.39 -3.64 26.31
CA MET A 107 -1.93 -2.43 27.00
C MET A 107 -1.50 -2.66 28.46
N ALA A 108 -0.66 -1.75 28.99
CA ALA A 108 -0.21 -1.76 30.38
C ALA A 108 -1.34 -1.45 31.38
N GLU A 109 -1.10 -1.70 32.68
CA GLU A 109 -2.08 -1.47 33.75
C GLU A 109 -2.42 0.02 33.98
N ASP A 110 -1.52 0.92 33.60
CA ASP A 110 -1.67 2.37 33.70
C ASP A 110 -2.07 3.03 32.36
N ALA A 111 -2.29 2.23 31.31
CA ALA A 111 -2.56 2.70 29.97
C ALA A 111 -3.90 3.43 29.79
N ARG A 112 -4.07 4.08 28.64
CA ARG A 112 -5.35 4.63 28.15
C ARG A 112 -6.17 3.53 27.49
N TRP A 113 -6.46 3.55 26.19
CA TRP A 113 -7.27 2.53 25.50
C TRP A 113 -6.43 1.71 24.50
N ALA A 114 -6.89 0.53 24.10
CA ALA A 114 -6.19 -0.24 23.06
C ALA A 114 -6.33 0.42 21.68
N LEU A 115 -7.53 0.91 21.34
CA LEU A 115 -7.82 1.67 20.13
C LEU A 115 -8.62 2.93 20.48
N LEU A 116 -8.28 4.06 19.85
CA LEU A 116 -9.01 5.33 19.99
C LEU A 116 -9.31 5.92 18.61
N MET A 117 -10.57 6.30 18.36
CA MET A 117 -11.04 6.93 17.12
C MET A 117 -11.83 8.21 17.42
N TRP A 118 -11.25 9.37 17.13
CA TRP A 118 -11.79 10.68 17.53
C TRP A 118 -11.70 11.75 16.42
N ASN A 119 -12.40 12.85 16.63
CA ASN A 119 -12.42 14.06 15.79
C ASN A 119 -12.82 13.83 14.31
N GLY A 120 -13.89 13.09 14.05
CA GLY A 120 -14.39 12.85 12.68
C GLY A 120 -13.67 11.74 11.91
N SER A 121 -12.83 10.95 12.59
CA SER A 121 -12.03 9.88 12.01
C SER A 121 -12.90 8.65 11.67
N SER A 122 -13.68 8.77 10.61
CA SER A 122 -14.74 7.85 10.18
C SER A 122 -14.31 6.99 8.99
N GLY A 123 -15.16 6.03 8.59
CA GLY A 123 -14.88 5.18 7.41
C GLY A 123 -13.84 4.08 7.65
N ASN A 124 -13.21 4.05 8.83
CA ASN A 124 -12.16 3.09 9.17
C ASN A 124 -12.74 1.66 9.33
N VAL A 125 -11.90 0.66 9.05
CA VAL A 125 -12.18 -0.77 9.15
C VAL A 125 -11.33 -1.38 10.26
N ILE A 126 -11.98 -2.02 11.24
CA ILE A 126 -11.33 -2.63 12.41
C ILE A 126 -11.64 -4.12 12.45
N ALA A 127 -10.76 -4.96 11.90
CA ALA A 127 -11.04 -6.39 11.76
C ALA A 127 -9.88 -7.28 12.19
N ASN A 128 -10.15 -8.45 12.75
CA ASN A 128 -9.12 -9.44 13.10
C ASN A 128 -8.07 -8.96 14.12
N ASN A 129 -8.38 -7.99 14.98
CA ASN A 129 -7.46 -7.51 16.00
C ASN A 129 -7.73 -8.16 17.36
N ILE A 130 -6.67 -8.29 18.17
CA ILE A 130 -6.79 -8.54 19.61
C ILE A 130 -6.57 -7.19 20.29
N LEU A 131 -7.59 -6.61 20.92
CA LEU A 131 -7.56 -5.27 21.53
C LEU A 131 -7.87 -5.37 23.02
N LEU A 132 -6.82 -5.61 23.82
CA LEU A 132 -6.91 -5.85 25.25
C LEU A 132 -6.10 -4.83 26.05
N ASN A 133 -6.48 -4.66 27.30
CA ASN A 133 -5.97 -3.63 28.17
C ASN A 133 -6.02 -4.06 29.63
N ARG A 134 -4.86 -4.14 30.28
CA ARG A 134 -4.74 -4.57 31.68
C ARG A 134 -5.24 -3.51 32.67
N ASN A 135 -5.47 -2.27 32.23
CA ASN A 135 -6.02 -1.22 33.08
C ASN A 135 -7.47 -1.55 33.49
N PRO A 136 -7.80 -1.60 34.80
CA PRO A 136 -9.15 -1.94 35.26
C PRO A 136 -10.22 -0.91 34.88
N ASN A 137 -9.82 0.33 34.58
CA ASN A 137 -10.70 1.46 34.29
C ASN A 137 -10.76 1.83 32.81
N ARG A 138 -10.02 1.12 31.95
CA ARG A 138 -9.98 1.36 30.51
C ARG A 138 -10.14 0.05 29.75
N GLY A 139 -10.30 0.15 28.44
CA GLY A 139 -10.90 -0.90 27.63
C GLY A 139 -10.34 -1.03 26.23
N SER A 140 -11.10 -1.73 25.39
CA SER A 140 -10.75 -2.03 24.00
C SER A 140 -10.79 -0.78 23.14
N ILE A 141 -11.96 -0.14 23.06
CA ILE A 141 -12.24 0.93 22.10
C ILE A 141 -12.77 2.17 22.83
N ASP A 142 -12.17 3.31 22.51
CA ASP A 142 -12.70 4.65 22.80
C ASP A 142 -13.05 5.35 21.48
N VAL A 143 -14.30 5.80 21.37
CA VAL A 143 -14.84 6.28 20.11
C VAL A 143 -15.93 7.32 20.33
N GLU A 144 -15.95 8.31 19.44
CA GLU A 144 -17.05 9.27 19.34
C GLU A 144 -17.98 8.95 18.17
N SER A 145 -19.20 9.47 18.20
CA SER A 145 -20.23 9.20 17.18
C SER A 145 -19.83 9.66 15.78
N SER A 146 -19.03 10.73 15.66
CA SER A 146 -18.50 11.22 14.39
C SER A 146 -17.33 10.39 13.84
N SER A 147 -16.80 9.47 14.62
CA SER A 147 -15.65 8.61 14.28
C SER A 147 -16.01 7.14 14.31
N LEU A 148 -17.30 6.80 14.12
CA LEU A 148 -17.72 5.40 14.03
C LEU A 148 -17.02 4.72 12.84
N PRO A 149 -16.48 3.51 13.03
CA PRO A 149 -15.91 2.75 11.93
C PRO A 149 -17.01 2.35 10.94
N ALA A 150 -16.65 2.23 9.66
CA ALA A 150 -17.54 1.68 8.65
C ALA A 150 -17.79 0.18 8.86
N TYR A 151 -16.79 -0.52 9.43
CA TYR A 151 -16.86 -1.94 9.72
C TYR A 151 -15.97 -2.30 10.91
N SER A 152 -16.51 -3.09 11.83
CA SER A 152 -15.77 -3.70 12.93
C SER A 152 -16.29 -5.11 13.17
N ALA A 153 -15.42 -6.12 13.08
CA ALA A 153 -15.80 -7.52 13.25
C ALA A 153 -14.61 -8.44 13.52
N ASN A 154 -14.91 -9.63 14.04
CA ASN A 154 -13.93 -10.72 14.26
C ASN A 154 -12.71 -10.25 15.07
N ASN A 155 -12.95 -9.39 16.06
CA ASN A 155 -11.95 -8.93 17.00
C ASN A 155 -12.03 -9.76 18.30
N ILE A 156 -10.97 -9.74 19.11
CA ILE A 156 -11.04 -10.11 20.52
C ILE A 156 -11.00 -8.83 21.34
N LEU A 157 -12.10 -8.54 22.03
CA LEU A 157 -12.33 -7.31 22.77
C LEU A 157 -12.57 -7.63 24.25
N GLN A 158 -12.23 -6.74 25.16
CA GLN A 158 -12.76 -6.77 26.53
C GLN A 158 -14.05 -5.95 26.65
N ASP A 159 -14.93 -6.36 27.57
CA ASP A 159 -16.24 -5.76 27.86
C ASP A 159 -16.11 -4.40 28.61
N LYS A 160 -15.44 -3.45 27.96
CA LYS A 160 -15.18 -2.11 28.45
C LYS A 160 -14.90 -1.17 27.29
N PHE A 161 -15.74 -0.16 27.14
CA PHE A 161 -15.71 0.79 26.03
C PHE A 161 -15.83 2.22 26.54
N SER A 162 -15.48 3.19 25.71
CA SER A 162 -15.80 4.60 25.92
C SER A 162 -16.51 5.15 24.69
N LEU A 163 -17.72 5.67 24.88
CA LEU A 163 -18.64 6.08 23.83
C LEU A 163 -18.97 7.56 24.07
N ASN A 164 -18.49 8.45 23.20
CA ASN A 164 -18.55 9.91 23.43
C ASN A 164 -17.96 10.32 24.81
N GLY A 165 -16.89 9.65 25.24
CA GLY A 165 -16.23 9.90 26.52
C GLY A 165 -16.93 9.29 27.76
N TYR A 166 -18.05 8.57 27.58
CA TYR A 166 -18.73 7.87 28.67
C TYR A 166 -18.41 6.38 28.67
N SER A 167 -18.18 5.79 29.85
CA SER A 167 -17.93 4.34 29.96
C SER A 167 -19.15 3.54 29.52
N GLY A 168 -18.92 2.50 28.72
CA GLY A 168 -19.94 1.55 28.27
C GLY A 168 -19.48 0.09 28.32
N SER A 169 -20.45 -0.82 28.23
CA SER A 169 -20.28 -2.26 27.98
C SER A 169 -20.24 -2.56 26.48
N PHE A 170 -20.00 -3.80 26.12
CA PHE A 170 -20.11 -4.30 24.76
C PHE A 170 -21.53 -4.16 24.21
N ALA A 171 -22.56 -4.38 25.04
CA ALA A 171 -23.94 -4.16 24.63
C ALA A 171 -24.20 -2.68 24.30
N ASP A 172 -23.60 -1.76 25.06
CA ASP A 172 -23.67 -0.33 24.76
C ASP A 172 -22.91 0.00 23.48
N TRP A 173 -21.75 -0.62 23.23
CA TRP A 173 -21.00 -0.49 21.97
C TRP A 173 -21.83 -0.95 20.77
N GLN A 174 -22.49 -2.10 20.87
CA GLN A 174 -23.35 -2.60 19.79
C GLN A 174 -24.53 -1.66 19.54
N ALA A 175 -25.17 -1.16 20.59
CA ALA A 175 -26.24 -0.17 20.44
C ALA A 175 -25.74 1.13 19.80
N PHE A 176 -24.52 1.56 20.16
CA PHE A 176 -23.91 2.80 19.68
C PHE A 176 -23.40 2.73 18.23
N SER A 177 -22.84 1.58 17.83
CA SER A 177 -22.22 1.37 16.52
C SER A 177 -23.19 0.87 15.45
N GLY A 178 -24.46 0.63 15.79
CA GLY A 178 -25.43 0.03 14.87
C GLY A 178 -25.29 -1.49 14.72
N GLY A 179 -24.77 -2.16 15.75
CA GLY A 179 -24.68 -3.62 15.82
C GLY A 179 -23.41 -4.20 15.22
N GLN A 180 -22.27 -3.50 15.32
CA GLN A 180 -20.98 -4.04 14.87
C GLN A 180 -20.44 -5.10 15.85
N ASP A 181 -19.36 -5.78 15.46
CA ASP A 181 -18.66 -6.77 16.28
C ASP A 181 -19.49 -7.99 16.72
N VAL A 182 -20.57 -8.33 15.99
CA VAL A 182 -21.43 -9.51 16.33
C VAL A 182 -20.66 -10.83 16.32
N LEU A 183 -19.62 -10.93 15.48
CA LEU A 183 -18.75 -12.10 15.37
C LEU A 183 -17.46 -11.97 16.21
N SER A 184 -17.31 -10.87 16.96
CA SER A 184 -16.16 -10.65 17.82
C SER A 184 -16.32 -11.41 19.13
N LEU A 185 -15.21 -11.95 19.64
CA LEU A 185 -15.17 -12.55 20.95
C LEU A 185 -15.00 -11.45 22.00
N VAL A 186 -15.84 -11.48 23.04
CA VAL A 186 -15.79 -10.50 24.12
C VAL A 186 -15.43 -11.18 25.42
N ILE A 187 -14.35 -10.72 26.04
CA ILE A 187 -13.91 -11.20 27.35
C ILE A 187 -14.37 -10.27 28.48
N PRO A 188 -14.78 -10.80 29.65
CA PRO A 188 -15.13 -9.95 30.79
C PRO A 188 -13.95 -9.09 31.27
N GLN A 189 -14.21 -7.83 31.61
CA GLN A 189 -13.20 -6.92 32.16
C GLN A 189 -12.50 -7.50 33.40
N THR A 190 -13.21 -8.28 34.21
CA THR A 190 -12.69 -8.87 35.45
C THR A 190 -11.75 -10.06 35.23
N SER A 191 -11.65 -10.59 34.00
CA SER A 191 -10.86 -11.78 33.69
C SER A 191 -9.76 -11.55 32.66
N VAL A 192 -9.48 -10.30 32.25
CA VAL A 192 -8.46 -9.98 31.23
C VAL A 192 -7.12 -10.66 31.50
N ALA A 193 -6.61 -10.59 32.75
CA ALA A 193 -5.34 -11.24 33.11
C ALA A 193 -5.36 -12.77 32.91
N THR A 194 -6.49 -13.43 33.22
CA THR A 194 -6.66 -14.87 33.00
C THR A 194 -6.77 -15.19 31.51
N GLU A 195 -7.57 -14.41 30.77
CA GLU A 195 -7.81 -14.66 29.35
C GLU A 195 -6.56 -14.42 28.51
N LEU A 196 -5.67 -13.51 28.90
CA LEU A 196 -4.36 -13.39 28.27
C LEU A 196 -3.59 -14.72 28.30
N ASN A 197 -3.63 -15.48 29.41
CA ASN A 197 -2.97 -16.80 29.51
C ASN A 197 -3.74 -17.94 28.80
N ASN A 198 -4.99 -17.70 28.41
CA ASN A 198 -5.78 -18.63 27.59
C ASN A 198 -5.51 -18.38 26.09
N LEU A 199 -5.33 -17.12 25.71
CA LEU A 199 -5.02 -16.72 24.35
C LEU A 199 -3.56 -17.00 24.02
N PHE A 200 -2.68 -16.74 24.98
CA PHE A 200 -1.24 -16.64 24.75
C PHE A 200 -0.40 -17.68 25.50
N VAL A 201 0.80 -18.01 24.98
CA VAL A 201 1.73 -18.99 25.58
C VAL A 201 2.33 -18.48 26.87
N ASP A 202 2.97 -17.31 26.86
CA ASP A 202 3.49 -16.64 28.06
C ASP A 202 3.50 -15.10 27.89
N PRO A 203 2.32 -14.46 27.96
CA PRO A 203 2.20 -13.01 27.77
C PRO A 203 2.85 -12.20 28.89
N SER A 204 3.27 -12.84 30.00
CA SER A 204 4.01 -12.19 31.08
C SER A 204 5.49 -12.03 30.75
N ALA A 205 6.03 -12.92 29.92
CA ALA A 205 7.37 -12.86 29.37
C ALA A 205 7.45 -12.15 28.01
N GLY A 206 6.33 -11.59 27.53
CA GLY A 206 6.23 -10.99 26.19
C GLY A 206 6.07 -12.02 25.06
N ASP A 207 5.86 -13.30 25.38
CA ASP A 207 5.55 -14.34 24.40
C ASP A 207 4.04 -14.39 24.20
N PHE A 208 3.59 -13.58 23.25
CA PHE A 208 2.19 -13.54 22.91
C PHE A 208 1.77 -14.75 22.02
N HIS A 209 2.60 -15.79 21.86
CA HIS A 209 2.17 -17.13 21.43
C HIS A 209 0.70 -17.42 21.22
N LEU A 210 0.07 -17.54 20.05
CA LEU A 210 -1.27 -18.17 20.09
C LEU A 210 -1.11 -19.60 20.63
N ARG A 211 -1.65 -19.82 21.83
CA ARG A 211 -1.57 -21.13 22.48
C ARG A 211 -2.44 -22.12 21.71
N ALA A 212 -2.07 -23.40 21.71
CA ALA A 212 -2.95 -24.43 21.16
C ALA A 212 -4.36 -24.37 21.77
N GLY A 213 -5.38 -24.25 20.91
CA GLY A 213 -6.77 -24.07 21.32
C GLY A 213 -7.14 -22.63 21.70
N SER A 214 -6.28 -21.66 21.43
CA SER A 214 -6.58 -20.24 21.60
C SER A 214 -7.83 -19.87 20.82
N ALA A 215 -8.70 -19.06 21.44
CA ALA A 215 -9.92 -18.59 20.82
C ALA A 215 -9.68 -17.58 19.68
N ALA A 216 -8.43 -17.24 19.39
CA ALA A 216 -8.03 -16.44 18.23
C ALA A 216 -7.80 -17.27 16.96
N ILE A 217 -7.69 -18.60 17.08
CA ILE A 217 -7.38 -19.50 15.96
C ILE A 217 -8.64 -19.76 15.12
N ASP A 218 -8.51 -19.72 13.79
CA ASP A 218 -9.55 -20.11 12.82
C ASP A 218 -10.89 -19.34 12.88
N VAL A 219 -10.91 -18.16 13.50
CA VAL A 219 -12.15 -17.37 13.74
C VAL A 219 -12.14 -15.97 13.13
N GLY A 220 -11.10 -15.63 12.38
CA GLY A 220 -10.93 -14.35 11.71
C GLY A 220 -11.79 -14.20 10.45
N ASP A 221 -12.05 -12.95 10.10
CA ASP A 221 -12.63 -12.52 8.83
C ASP A 221 -11.66 -12.82 7.66
N PRO A 222 -12.09 -13.56 6.63
CA PRO A 222 -11.24 -13.87 5.47
C PRO A 222 -10.93 -12.67 4.56
N PHE A 223 -11.66 -11.56 4.68
CA PHE A 223 -11.51 -10.42 3.77
C PHE A 223 -10.43 -9.42 4.21
N HIS A 224 -10.12 -9.34 5.51
CA HIS A 224 -9.12 -8.45 6.07
C HIS A 224 -8.02 -9.25 6.77
N THR A 225 -7.18 -9.95 6.00
CA THR A 225 -6.13 -10.83 6.53
C THR A 225 -4.72 -10.45 6.09
N ALA A 226 -3.73 -10.69 6.94
CA ALA A 226 -2.31 -10.64 6.59
C ALA A 226 -1.86 -11.98 6.00
N PRO A 227 -1.07 -12.00 4.91
CA PRO A 227 -0.64 -13.24 4.25
C PRO A 227 0.35 -14.04 5.11
N THR A 228 1.10 -13.34 5.96
CA THR A 228 2.12 -13.90 6.83
C THR A 228 2.05 -13.29 8.22
N ASP A 229 2.63 -13.95 9.20
CA ASP A 229 2.88 -13.40 10.53
C ASP A 229 4.02 -12.36 10.51
N ILE A 230 4.38 -11.85 11.69
CA ILE A 230 5.44 -10.84 11.87
C ILE A 230 6.86 -11.36 11.58
N PHE A 231 7.05 -12.68 11.45
CA PHE A 231 8.32 -13.33 11.08
C PHE A 231 8.33 -13.86 9.65
N GLY A 232 7.23 -13.67 8.90
CA GLY A 232 7.10 -14.09 7.52
C GLY A 232 6.58 -15.51 7.30
N HIS A 233 6.12 -16.23 8.34
CA HIS A 233 5.46 -17.52 8.13
C HIS A 233 4.05 -17.33 7.57
N ALA A 234 3.64 -18.23 6.67
CA ALA A 234 2.33 -18.16 6.03
C ALA A 234 1.19 -18.32 7.06
N ARG A 235 0.15 -17.50 6.91
CA ARG A 235 -1.09 -17.62 7.68
C ARG A 235 -2.18 -18.25 6.81
N PRO A 236 -3.07 -19.07 7.40
CA PRO A 236 -3.24 -19.33 8.83
C PRO A 236 -2.43 -20.50 9.41
N SER A 237 -2.36 -20.58 10.75
CA SER A 237 -1.82 -21.72 11.50
C SER A 237 -2.76 -22.94 11.45
N GLY A 238 -4.07 -22.70 11.34
CA GLY A 238 -5.13 -23.72 11.26
C GLY A 238 -5.87 -23.76 9.91
N ALA A 239 -7.15 -24.12 9.93
CA ALA A 239 -7.97 -24.27 8.72
C ALA A 239 -8.67 -22.96 8.29
N GLY A 240 -8.67 -21.93 9.13
CA GLY A 240 -9.33 -20.64 8.93
C GLY A 240 -8.42 -19.48 9.35
N ILE A 241 -8.82 -18.24 9.11
CA ILE A 241 -7.96 -17.08 9.42
C ILE A 241 -7.83 -16.88 10.93
N ASP A 242 -6.62 -16.60 11.41
CA ASP A 242 -6.38 -16.29 12.82
C ASP A 242 -6.54 -14.78 13.11
N ILE A 243 -6.97 -14.44 14.32
CA ILE A 243 -7.03 -13.05 14.85
C ILE A 243 -5.68 -12.68 15.49
N GLY A 244 -5.27 -11.42 15.40
CA GLY A 244 -4.03 -10.90 15.99
C GLY A 244 -2.82 -11.03 15.07
N ALA A 245 -1.62 -10.68 15.55
CA ALA A 245 -0.38 -10.52 14.78
C ALA A 245 0.60 -11.71 14.84
N PHE A 246 0.18 -12.86 15.38
CA PHE A 246 1.07 -13.79 16.09
C PHE A 246 2.10 -14.61 15.27
N GLU A 247 3.38 -14.64 15.72
CA GLU A 247 4.23 -15.79 16.15
C GLU A 247 5.59 -15.37 16.83
N ALA A 248 5.58 -14.52 17.87
CA ALA A 248 6.83 -14.15 18.60
C ALA A 248 7.18 -15.10 19.74
N GLY A 249 8.17 -15.97 19.49
CA GLY A 249 8.65 -16.99 20.43
C GLY A 249 9.70 -16.42 21.33
N GLN A 250 9.94 -17.09 22.45
CA GLN A 250 11.05 -16.79 23.36
C GLN A 250 12.24 -16.21 22.61
N PHE A 251 12.71 -15.05 23.08
CA PHE A 251 13.99 -14.43 22.74
C PHE A 251 15.15 -15.35 23.16
N SER A 252 15.16 -16.64 22.83
CA SER A 252 16.39 -17.41 22.88
C SER A 252 17.33 -16.80 21.84
N PRO A 253 18.57 -16.46 22.19
CA PRO A 253 19.51 -15.93 21.22
C PRO A 253 19.66 -16.96 20.10
N THR A 254 19.19 -16.60 18.92
CA THR A 254 19.40 -17.39 17.72
C THR A 254 20.65 -16.84 17.07
N VAL A 255 21.60 -17.72 16.78
CA VAL A 255 22.83 -17.34 16.10
C VAL A 255 22.88 -18.09 14.79
N ARG A 256 23.07 -17.32 13.71
CA ARG A 256 23.19 -17.86 12.36
C ARG A 256 24.34 -17.22 11.64
N PHE A 257 24.88 -17.93 10.66
CA PHE A 257 25.67 -17.27 9.64
C PHE A 257 24.77 -16.26 8.90
N GLU A 258 25.33 -15.10 8.55
CA GLU A 258 24.59 -14.09 7.79
C GLU A 258 24.23 -14.59 6.37
N SER A 259 24.96 -15.59 5.87
CA SER A 259 24.68 -16.31 4.63
C SER A 259 24.91 -17.81 4.81
N ALA A 260 24.08 -18.63 4.15
CA ALA A 260 24.29 -20.08 4.05
C ALA A 260 25.47 -20.43 3.12
N ASP A 261 25.82 -19.52 2.21
CA ASP A 261 26.91 -19.66 1.25
C ASP A 261 27.82 -18.42 1.29
N TRP A 262 29.10 -18.65 1.49
CA TRP A 262 30.14 -17.63 1.46
C TRP A 262 31.02 -17.87 0.25
N ILE A 263 31.63 -16.80 -0.28
CA ILE A 263 32.62 -16.91 -1.35
C ILE A 263 33.93 -16.35 -0.83
N GLY A 264 34.96 -17.18 -0.88
CA GLY A 264 36.34 -16.80 -0.65
C GLY A 264 37.09 -16.85 -1.96
N TYR A 265 37.74 -15.76 -2.34
CA TYR A 265 38.59 -15.74 -3.53
C TYR A 265 40.05 -15.91 -3.13
N GLU A 266 40.78 -16.78 -3.83
CA GLU A 266 42.20 -17.06 -3.59
C GLU A 266 43.04 -15.78 -3.62
N PHE A 267 42.89 -14.94 -4.66
CA PHE A 267 43.64 -13.69 -4.79
C PHE A 267 43.44 -12.67 -3.65
N ILE A 268 42.37 -12.80 -2.85
CA ILE A 268 42.11 -11.95 -1.68
C ILE A 268 42.89 -12.47 -0.45
N GLY A 269 43.16 -13.78 -0.41
CA GLY A 269 43.89 -14.46 0.66
C GLY A 269 43.09 -14.63 1.96
N MET A 270 41.82 -14.20 2.00
CA MET A 270 40.93 -14.39 3.14
C MET A 270 39.45 -14.24 2.78
N ALA A 271 38.58 -14.90 3.53
CA ALA A 271 37.15 -14.66 3.59
C ALA A 271 36.76 -14.12 4.98
N GLU A 272 36.05 -13.00 5.03
CA GLU A 272 35.45 -12.47 6.27
C GLU A 272 34.02 -13.01 6.40
N ILE A 273 33.82 -13.90 7.37
CA ILE A 273 32.56 -14.59 7.64
C ILE A 273 31.83 -13.82 8.73
N ALA A 274 30.57 -13.49 8.47
CA ALA A 274 29.74 -12.80 9.44
C ALA A 274 28.72 -13.73 10.08
N VAL A 275 28.52 -13.49 11.37
CA VAL A 275 27.59 -14.22 12.21
C VAL A 275 26.66 -13.20 12.83
N THR A 276 25.36 -13.42 12.66
CA THR A 276 24.32 -12.58 13.23
C THR A 276 23.66 -13.26 14.41
N ARG A 277 23.39 -12.47 15.44
CA ARG A 277 22.59 -12.83 16.60
C ARG A 277 21.26 -12.09 16.55
N SER A 278 20.17 -12.83 16.65
CA SER A 278 18.81 -12.33 16.80
C SER A 278 18.14 -12.94 18.04
N GLY A 279 16.93 -12.49 18.39
CA GLY A 279 16.32 -12.85 19.67
C GLY A 279 16.90 -12.01 20.80
N ASP A 280 17.22 -12.61 21.96
CA ASP A 280 17.81 -11.87 23.10
C ASP A 280 19.22 -11.43 22.75
N THR A 281 19.47 -10.12 22.75
CA THR A 281 20.79 -9.50 22.60
C THR A 281 21.34 -8.91 23.89
N GLU A 282 20.58 -8.90 24.97
CA GLU A 282 20.88 -8.14 26.20
C GLU A 282 21.85 -8.85 27.13
N GLN A 283 21.97 -10.18 27.02
CA GLN A 283 22.97 -10.96 27.77
C GLN A 283 24.21 -11.25 26.92
N PRO A 284 25.41 -11.41 27.51
CA PRO A 284 26.57 -11.89 26.76
C PRO A 284 26.36 -13.34 26.29
N LEU A 285 26.91 -13.70 25.13
CA LEU A 285 26.72 -15.02 24.53
C LEU A 285 28.00 -15.54 23.87
N ALA A 286 28.45 -16.73 24.24
CA ALA A 286 29.50 -17.47 23.56
C ALA A 286 28.93 -18.39 22.47
N VAL A 287 29.58 -18.37 21.32
CA VAL A 287 29.29 -19.20 20.15
C VAL A 287 30.58 -19.85 19.69
N GLN A 288 30.60 -21.17 19.58
CA GLN A 288 31.73 -21.90 19.03
C GLN A 288 31.61 -21.98 17.51
N VAL A 289 32.74 -21.83 16.82
CA VAL A 289 32.87 -21.87 15.36
C VAL A 289 33.88 -22.95 14.99
N ARG A 290 33.58 -23.77 13.98
CA ARG A 290 34.52 -24.75 13.41
C ARG A 290 34.43 -24.81 11.90
N SER A 291 35.57 -24.90 11.22
CA SER A 291 35.65 -25.26 9.79
C SER A 291 35.94 -26.75 9.62
N ILE A 292 35.35 -27.38 8.60
CA ILE A 292 35.52 -28.79 8.29
C ILE A 292 35.83 -28.94 6.79
N ALA A 293 37.02 -29.49 6.53
CA ALA A 293 37.50 -29.85 5.19
C ALA A 293 36.86 -31.17 4.71
N GLY A 294 36.94 -31.43 3.40
CA GLY A 294 36.61 -32.75 2.83
C GLY A 294 35.11 -33.07 2.71
N ILE A 295 34.27 -32.06 2.45
CA ILE A 295 32.85 -32.28 2.11
C ILE A 295 32.70 -32.68 0.63
N THR A 296 31.61 -33.39 0.31
CA THR A 296 31.43 -34.20 -0.91
C THR A 296 31.35 -33.47 -2.26
N ASP A 297 31.55 -32.15 -2.31
CA ASP A 297 31.68 -31.36 -3.55
C ASP A 297 32.98 -30.55 -3.50
N GLY A 298 33.96 -30.86 -4.38
CA GLY A 298 35.22 -30.11 -4.53
C GLY A 298 35.99 -29.94 -3.21
N THR A 299 36.86 -30.88 -2.86
CA THR A 299 37.41 -30.97 -1.50
C THR A 299 38.55 -29.99 -1.26
N ALA A 300 38.24 -28.83 -0.67
CA ALA A 300 39.23 -28.00 -0.04
C ALA A 300 39.97 -28.76 1.06
N SER A 301 41.28 -28.64 1.05
CA SER A 301 42.26 -29.32 1.89
C SER A 301 43.03 -28.30 2.73
N ALA A 302 44.06 -28.76 3.45
CA ALA A 302 44.92 -27.87 4.22
C ALA A 302 45.85 -27.02 3.34
N ASP A 303 45.97 -27.35 2.05
CA ASP A 303 46.75 -26.58 1.10
C ASP A 303 45.98 -25.32 0.61
N ASP A 304 44.65 -25.32 0.73
CA ASP A 304 43.75 -24.30 0.13
C ASP A 304 43.28 -23.26 1.14
N PHE A 305 43.22 -23.61 2.44
CA PHE A 305 42.83 -22.68 3.49
C PHE A 305 43.39 -23.03 4.88
N GLN A 306 43.43 -22.03 5.76
CA GLN A 306 43.74 -22.21 7.16
C GLN A 306 42.49 -22.56 7.98
N GLY A 307 42.44 -23.78 8.52
CA GLY A 307 41.33 -24.23 9.38
C GLY A 307 41.14 -23.41 10.66
N VAL A 308 39.88 -23.26 11.09
CA VAL A 308 39.47 -22.52 12.29
C VAL A 308 38.68 -23.40 13.28
N ASP A 309 39.01 -23.29 14.57
CA ASP A 309 38.23 -23.80 15.71
C ASP A 309 38.40 -22.82 16.88
N GLY A 310 37.32 -22.17 17.31
CA GLY A 310 37.39 -21.11 18.31
C GLY A 310 36.04 -20.56 18.75
N TYR A 311 36.06 -19.50 19.56
CA TYR A 311 34.86 -18.87 20.12
C TYR A 311 34.69 -17.42 19.64
N LEU A 312 33.44 -17.07 19.33
CA LEU A 312 32.93 -15.72 19.20
C LEU A 312 32.14 -15.36 20.46
N VAL A 313 32.42 -14.19 21.05
CA VAL A 313 31.70 -13.70 22.23
C VAL A 313 30.95 -12.43 21.88
N PHE A 314 29.62 -12.51 21.82
CA PHE A 314 28.75 -11.34 21.70
C PHE A 314 28.60 -10.69 23.07
N GLN A 315 28.95 -9.42 23.18
CA GLN A 315 28.66 -8.58 24.34
C GLN A 315 27.18 -8.16 24.33
N PRO A 316 26.63 -7.70 25.47
CA PRO A 316 25.29 -7.10 25.51
C PRO A 316 25.08 -6.04 24.42
N GLY A 317 24.00 -6.19 23.66
CA GLY A 317 23.62 -5.32 22.53
C GLY A 317 24.30 -5.64 21.20
N GLU A 318 25.30 -6.53 21.15
CA GLU A 318 25.92 -6.91 19.88
C GLU A 318 25.04 -7.91 19.13
N SER A 319 24.67 -7.56 17.90
CA SER A 319 23.85 -8.39 17.00
C SER A 319 24.65 -8.96 15.81
N ARG A 320 25.92 -8.56 15.64
CA ARG A 320 26.78 -9.02 14.55
C ARG A 320 28.23 -9.14 14.98
N LYS A 321 28.88 -10.24 14.60
CA LYS A 321 30.32 -10.46 14.71
C LYS A 321 30.87 -10.91 13.35
N THR A 322 32.16 -10.72 13.16
CA THR A 322 32.89 -11.26 12.02
C THR A 322 34.10 -12.05 12.50
N PHE A 323 34.52 -13.01 11.71
CA PHE A 323 35.82 -13.66 11.81
C PHE A 323 36.39 -13.92 10.43
N ARG A 324 37.69 -14.21 10.35
CA ARG A 324 38.37 -14.45 9.08
C ARG A 324 38.79 -15.90 8.95
N ILE A 325 38.68 -16.42 7.75
CA ILE A 325 39.30 -17.66 7.30
C ILE A 325 40.34 -17.26 6.26
N PHE A 326 41.61 -17.57 6.48
CA PHE A 326 42.66 -17.31 5.50
C PHE A 326 42.64 -18.37 4.40
N ILE A 327 42.80 -17.92 3.17
CA ILE A 327 42.79 -18.74 1.96
C ILE A 327 44.19 -18.69 1.37
N HIS A 328 44.69 -19.83 0.94
CA HIS A 328 46.00 -19.93 0.33
C HIS A 328 45.87 -19.63 -1.15
N ASP A 329 46.51 -18.54 -1.60
CA ASP A 329 46.57 -18.16 -3.01
C ASP A 329 47.67 -18.98 -3.71
N ASP A 330 47.34 -19.62 -4.82
CA ASP A 330 48.30 -20.30 -5.67
C ASP A 330 48.06 -20.05 -7.17
N ALA A 331 48.69 -20.84 -8.05
CA ALA A 331 48.60 -20.65 -9.50
C ALA A 331 48.02 -21.89 -10.22
N ALA A 332 47.39 -22.79 -9.48
CA ALA A 332 46.76 -23.98 -9.99
C ALA A 332 45.34 -23.65 -10.47
N ILE A 333 44.99 -24.13 -11.68
CA ILE A 333 43.62 -24.02 -12.17
C ILE A 333 42.80 -25.10 -11.49
N GLU A 334 41.96 -24.68 -10.56
CA GLU A 334 41.18 -25.59 -9.74
C GLU A 334 39.68 -25.39 -9.94
N SER A 335 38.93 -26.49 -9.78
CA SER A 335 37.48 -26.40 -9.73
C SER A 335 37.06 -25.78 -8.40
N ARG A 336 35.91 -25.10 -8.36
CA ARG A 336 35.34 -24.57 -7.11
C ARG A 336 35.35 -25.62 -5.99
N GLU A 337 35.90 -25.24 -4.85
CA GLU A 337 36.02 -26.10 -3.67
C GLU A 337 35.14 -25.58 -2.53
N ALA A 338 34.86 -26.44 -1.55
CA ALA A 338 33.95 -26.10 -0.47
C ALA A 338 34.49 -26.50 0.92
N VAL A 339 34.35 -25.58 1.87
CA VAL A 339 34.63 -25.75 3.30
C VAL A 339 33.31 -25.63 4.06
N ARG A 340 32.97 -26.64 4.88
CA ARG A 340 31.80 -26.52 5.76
C ARG A 340 32.16 -25.70 6.98
N LEU A 341 31.31 -24.73 7.30
CA LEU A 341 31.39 -23.95 8.52
C LEU A 341 30.24 -24.34 9.42
N ASP A 342 30.56 -24.54 10.69
CA ASP A 342 29.60 -24.96 11.66
C ASP A 342 29.60 -24.02 12.88
N LEU A 343 28.40 -23.64 13.34
CA LEU A 343 28.18 -22.88 14.57
C LEU A 343 27.55 -23.75 15.64
N ARG A 344 27.91 -23.50 16.89
CA ARG A 344 27.23 -24.06 18.05
C ARG A 344 27.07 -22.99 19.13
N VAL A 345 25.83 -22.69 19.51
CA VAL A 345 25.56 -21.86 20.68
C VAL A 345 26.02 -22.58 21.96
N VAL A 346 26.82 -21.90 22.77
CA VAL A 346 27.38 -22.45 24.02
C VAL A 346 26.65 -21.91 25.24
N GLY A 347 26.24 -20.64 25.21
CA GLY A 347 25.51 -19.98 26.31
C GLY A 347 26.32 -18.86 26.97
N ASP A 348 26.12 -18.65 28.27
CA ASP A 348 26.79 -17.61 29.07
C ASP A 348 28.33 -17.82 29.06
N PRO A 349 29.13 -16.80 28.64
CA PRO A 349 30.58 -16.90 28.60
C PRO A 349 31.28 -16.87 29.98
N THR A 350 30.56 -16.69 31.08
CA THR A 350 31.14 -16.55 32.42
C THR A 350 31.94 -17.81 32.82
N GLY A 351 33.24 -17.65 33.07
CA GLY A 351 34.15 -18.74 33.46
C GLY A 351 34.92 -19.39 32.31
N LEU A 352 34.59 -19.10 31.04
CA LEU A 352 35.35 -19.56 29.89
C LEU A 352 36.65 -18.76 29.68
N PHE A 353 36.68 -17.49 30.07
CA PHE A 353 37.81 -16.60 29.76
C PHE A 353 38.44 -16.02 31.03
N PRO A 354 39.78 -16.12 31.20
CA PRO A 354 40.52 -15.32 32.18
C PRO A 354 40.25 -13.83 31.93
N THR A 355 40.11 -13.05 33.00
CA THR A 355 39.52 -11.69 33.03
C THR A 355 40.34 -10.57 32.35
N ASP A 356 41.13 -10.84 31.31
CA ASP A 356 41.93 -9.84 30.61
C ASP A 356 42.02 -9.98 29.06
N GLN A 357 41.34 -10.95 28.43
CA GLN A 357 41.36 -11.13 26.96
C GLN A 357 40.13 -10.57 26.21
N VAL A 358 39.35 -9.67 26.83
CA VAL A 358 38.14 -9.05 26.23
C VAL A 358 38.50 -7.92 25.24
N GLY A 359 39.50 -8.15 24.37
CA GLY A 359 40.22 -7.08 23.68
C GLY A 359 40.59 -7.28 22.22
N ASP A 360 40.18 -8.37 21.54
CA ASP A 360 40.23 -8.39 20.06
C ASP A 360 38.82 -8.15 19.50
N PRO A 361 38.54 -6.97 18.92
CA PRO A 361 37.23 -6.64 18.35
C PRO A 361 36.91 -7.41 17.05
N THR A 362 37.83 -8.23 16.51
CA THR A 362 37.75 -8.73 15.13
C THR A 362 38.11 -10.20 14.91
N GLY A 363 38.38 -10.97 15.98
CA GLY A 363 38.96 -12.32 15.87
C GLY A 363 38.17 -13.45 16.55
N LEU A 364 38.48 -14.68 16.14
CA LEU A 364 38.16 -15.89 16.90
C LEU A 364 39.15 -16.03 18.06
N ILE A 365 38.65 -16.34 19.26
CA ILE A 365 39.50 -16.77 20.37
C ILE A 365 39.80 -18.26 20.16
N PRO A 366 41.06 -18.67 19.90
CA PRO A 366 41.39 -20.07 19.67
C PRO A 366 41.09 -20.93 20.90
N THR A 367 40.67 -22.19 20.68
CA THR A 367 40.27 -23.11 21.77
C THR A 367 41.38 -23.39 22.79
N ASP A 368 42.65 -23.27 22.41
CA ASP A 368 43.82 -23.45 23.28
C ASP A 368 44.11 -22.26 24.21
N GLN A 369 43.35 -21.16 24.07
CA GLN A 369 43.46 -19.95 24.91
C GLN A 369 42.27 -19.76 25.87
N VAL A 370 41.39 -20.76 25.98
CA VAL A 370 40.18 -20.73 26.81
C VAL A 370 40.40 -21.53 28.11
N GLY A 371 39.94 -21.01 29.24
CA GLY A 371 40.00 -21.70 30.53
C GLY A 371 38.97 -22.83 30.63
N ASP A 372 39.32 -23.90 31.35
CA ASP A 372 38.43 -25.04 31.62
C ASP A 372 37.15 -24.59 32.38
N PRO A 373 35.96 -24.61 31.75
CA PRO A 373 34.73 -24.14 32.37
C PRO A 373 34.16 -25.11 33.43
N THR A 374 34.76 -26.29 33.64
CA THR A 374 34.25 -27.29 34.59
C THR A 374 34.97 -27.29 35.93
N GLY A 375 36.14 -26.63 36.04
CA GLY A 375 36.99 -26.72 37.23
C GLY A 375 37.50 -28.15 37.50
N VAL A 376 37.47 -29.03 36.51
CA VAL A 376 37.98 -30.40 36.57
C VAL A 376 39.08 -30.49 35.55
N GLY A 377 40.26 -29.97 35.91
CA GLY A 377 41.39 -29.85 35.00
C GLY A 377 41.59 -31.12 34.18
N ASP A 378 41.67 -30.97 32.86
CA ASP A 378 41.82 -32.06 31.90
C ASP A 378 42.90 -33.06 32.35
N PRO A 379 42.50 -34.25 32.84
CA PRO A 379 43.39 -35.35 32.98
C PRO A 379 43.12 -36.27 31.78
N VAL A 380 43.98 -36.15 30.78
CA VAL A 380 44.31 -37.23 29.85
C VAL A 380 43.33 -37.44 28.70
N GLY A 381 43.31 -36.55 27.71
CA GLY A 381 43.27 -36.94 26.28
C GLY A 381 42.20 -37.94 25.85
N VAL A 382 40.95 -37.74 26.26
CA VAL A 382 39.77 -38.45 25.71
C VAL A 382 38.75 -37.42 25.26
N GLY A 383 38.30 -37.56 24.02
CA GLY A 383 37.47 -36.61 23.30
C GLY A 383 36.19 -36.18 24.01
N ASP A 384 35.76 -34.98 23.62
CA ASP A 384 34.59 -34.24 24.08
C ASP A 384 33.36 -35.17 24.33
N PRO A 385 32.84 -35.28 25.56
CA PRO A 385 31.81 -36.28 25.92
C PRO A 385 30.38 -35.91 25.48
N ILE A 386 30.20 -34.85 24.68
CA ILE A 386 28.90 -34.46 24.10
C ILE A 386 29.01 -34.53 22.57
N PRO A 387 28.09 -35.21 21.86
CA PRO A 387 28.04 -35.14 20.40
C PRO A 387 27.96 -33.68 19.96
N TRP A 388 28.94 -33.27 19.15
CA TRP A 388 28.95 -31.94 18.58
C TRP A 388 27.79 -31.85 17.57
N ILE A 389 26.76 -31.07 17.91
CA ILE A 389 25.58 -30.83 17.07
C ILE A 389 25.59 -29.33 16.72
N PRO A 390 25.70 -28.97 15.43
CA PRO A 390 25.63 -27.57 15.02
C PRO A 390 24.26 -27.00 15.29
N THR A 391 24.22 -25.76 15.74
CA THR A 391 23.00 -24.93 15.76
C THR A 391 22.75 -24.25 14.42
N ASP A 392 23.79 -24.06 13.61
CA ASP A 392 23.68 -23.58 12.23
C ASP A 392 24.89 -24.03 11.40
N GLN A 393 24.73 -24.10 10.08
CA GLN A 393 25.77 -24.51 9.14
C GLN A 393 25.79 -23.59 7.93
N ALA A 394 26.98 -23.33 7.40
CA ALA A 394 27.17 -22.65 6.13
C ALA A 394 28.26 -23.33 5.31
N THR A 395 28.35 -22.98 4.03
CA THR A 395 29.40 -23.45 3.13
C THR A 395 30.21 -22.24 2.69
N LEU A 396 31.52 -22.26 2.92
CA LEU A 396 32.44 -21.34 2.26
C LEU A 396 32.93 -22.00 0.97
N HIS A 397 32.61 -21.37 -0.15
CA HIS A 397 33.06 -21.77 -1.46
C HIS A 397 34.35 -21.03 -1.79
N LEU A 398 35.42 -21.80 -2.00
CA LEU A 398 36.68 -21.29 -2.51
C LEU A 398 36.54 -21.19 -4.03
N VAL A 399 36.66 -19.96 -4.51
CA VAL A 399 36.60 -19.62 -5.92
C VAL A 399 38.00 -19.20 -6.31
N SER A 400 38.64 -20.10 -7.05
CA SER A 400 39.78 -19.73 -7.88
C SER A 400 39.36 -18.60 -8.83
N ASP A 401 40.21 -17.59 -8.96
CA ASP A 401 40.05 -16.51 -9.94
C ASP A 401 40.25 -16.99 -11.39
N ASP A 402 40.47 -18.28 -11.59
CA ASP A 402 40.61 -18.95 -12.88
C ASP A 402 39.30 -19.58 -13.45
N ALA A 403 38.11 -19.37 -12.84
CA ALA A 403 36.85 -20.06 -13.22
C ALA A 403 35.97 -19.36 -14.30
N TRP A 404 35.48 -20.13 -15.30
CA TRP A 404 34.61 -19.67 -16.42
C TRP A 404 33.21 -19.19 -15.98
N ARG A 405 32.90 -17.90 -16.17
CA ARG A 405 31.62 -17.25 -15.80
C ARG A 405 31.02 -16.45 -16.97
N PRO A 406 30.02 -16.98 -17.70
CA PRO A 406 29.41 -16.29 -18.85
C PRO A 406 28.43 -15.17 -18.46
N GLY A 407 28.01 -15.07 -17.20
CA GLY A 407 27.22 -13.95 -16.67
C GLY A 407 25.72 -13.99 -16.96
N THR A 408 25.02 -12.96 -16.49
CA THR A 408 23.57 -12.77 -16.59
C THR A 408 23.27 -11.49 -17.37
N ILE A 409 22.37 -11.54 -18.35
CA ILE A 409 22.02 -10.41 -19.20
C ILE A 409 20.65 -9.85 -18.82
N GLU A 410 20.57 -8.54 -18.56
CA GLU A 410 19.35 -7.85 -18.16
C GLU A 410 19.38 -6.34 -18.46
N PHE A 411 18.24 -5.67 -18.42
CA PHE A 411 18.17 -4.21 -18.53
C PHE A 411 18.72 -3.50 -17.28
N ASP A 412 19.23 -2.28 -17.45
CA ASP A 412 19.77 -1.48 -16.33
C ASP A 412 18.68 -0.97 -15.36
N SER A 413 17.41 -0.98 -15.76
CA SER A 413 16.27 -0.62 -14.93
C SER A 413 15.04 -1.44 -15.31
N ARG A 414 13.95 -1.34 -14.51
CA ARG A 414 12.64 -1.93 -14.84
C ARG A 414 11.75 -0.98 -15.64
N SER A 415 12.04 0.31 -15.57
CA SER A 415 11.41 1.34 -16.39
C SER A 415 12.40 2.45 -16.74
N ILE A 416 12.15 3.11 -17.85
CA ILE A 416 12.73 4.42 -18.19
C ILE A 416 11.60 5.36 -18.59
N SER A 417 11.83 6.66 -18.43
CA SER A 417 10.97 7.73 -18.95
C SER A 417 11.76 8.50 -19.99
N VAL A 418 11.13 8.75 -21.13
CA VAL A 418 11.66 9.54 -22.24
C VAL A 418 10.58 10.53 -22.65
N ASN A 419 10.97 11.64 -23.26
CA ASN A 419 10.03 12.56 -23.86
C ASN A 419 9.92 12.28 -25.36
N GLU A 420 8.73 12.41 -25.95
CA GLU A 420 8.54 12.16 -27.38
C GLU A 420 9.49 13.01 -28.26
N ALA A 421 9.72 14.27 -27.88
CA ALA A 421 10.66 15.17 -28.56
C ALA A 421 12.15 14.80 -28.42
N ASP A 422 12.51 13.79 -27.61
CA ASP A 422 13.87 13.26 -27.57
C ASP A 422 14.24 12.55 -28.89
N GLY A 423 13.24 12.11 -29.66
CA GLY A 423 13.38 11.43 -30.96
C GLY A 423 13.93 10.00 -30.90
N VAL A 424 14.67 9.64 -29.85
CA VAL A 424 15.15 8.28 -29.60
C VAL A 424 15.15 7.93 -28.12
N ALA A 425 14.62 6.74 -27.78
CA ALA A 425 14.83 6.12 -26.47
C ALA A 425 16.12 5.30 -26.48
N THR A 426 17.07 5.62 -25.59
CA THR A 426 18.32 4.86 -25.44
C THR A 426 18.25 3.94 -24.21
N ILE A 427 18.34 2.63 -24.45
CA ILE A 427 18.22 1.60 -23.43
C ILE A 427 19.56 0.87 -23.25
N THR A 428 20.03 0.79 -22.00
CA THR A 428 21.24 0.04 -21.64
C THR A 428 20.91 -1.38 -21.20
N VAL A 429 21.60 -2.36 -21.78
CA VAL A 429 21.58 -3.77 -21.40
C VAL A 429 22.92 -4.14 -20.78
N ARG A 430 22.89 -4.72 -19.59
CA ARG A 430 24.08 -5.12 -18.83
C ARG A 430 24.25 -6.63 -18.77
N ARG A 431 25.49 -7.06 -18.81
CA ARG A 431 25.95 -8.41 -18.51
C ARG A 431 26.68 -8.38 -17.16
N THR A 432 26.12 -9.04 -16.15
CA THR A 432 26.59 -9.02 -14.75
C THR A 432 26.97 -10.42 -14.27
N GLY A 433 27.71 -10.54 -13.16
CA GLY A 433 28.06 -11.85 -12.58
C GLY A 433 29.05 -12.71 -13.38
N GLY A 434 29.54 -12.22 -14.53
CA GLY A 434 30.56 -12.86 -15.36
C GLY A 434 30.68 -12.20 -16.74
N SER A 435 31.85 -12.29 -17.37
CA SER A 435 32.12 -11.75 -18.71
C SER A 435 32.93 -12.69 -19.60
N ASN A 436 33.14 -13.94 -19.17
CA ASN A 436 33.94 -14.91 -19.91
C ASN A 436 33.17 -15.46 -21.12
N GLY A 437 33.83 -15.51 -22.27
CA GLY A 437 33.27 -15.98 -23.52
C GLY A 437 32.32 -14.98 -24.18
N GLU A 438 32.15 -15.18 -25.49
CA GLU A 438 31.14 -14.48 -26.28
C GLU A 438 29.74 -15.00 -25.96
N VAL A 439 28.78 -14.10 -25.76
CA VAL A 439 27.37 -14.43 -25.50
C VAL A 439 26.46 -13.52 -26.32
N SER A 440 25.20 -13.91 -26.51
CA SER A 440 24.22 -13.06 -27.19
C SER A 440 22.84 -13.15 -26.58
N VAL A 441 21.99 -12.15 -26.81
CA VAL A 441 20.59 -12.09 -26.39
C VAL A 441 19.75 -11.44 -27.48
N ASP A 442 18.52 -11.92 -27.69
CA ASP A 442 17.55 -11.30 -28.59
C ASP A 442 16.73 -10.25 -27.84
N PHE A 443 16.36 -9.17 -28.51
CA PHE A 443 15.42 -8.18 -28.00
C PHE A 443 14.28 -7.91 -28.98
N ALA A 444 13.11 -7.54 -28.47
CA ALA A 444 11.98 -7.05 -29.26
C ALA A 444 11.13 -6.08 -28.46
N THR A 445 10.61 -5.05 -29.13
CA THR A 445 9.50 -4.22 -28.62
C THR A 445 8.23 -5.07 -28.56
N ASP A 446 7.39 -4.82 -27.56
CA ASP A 446 6.14 -5.52 -27.33
C ASP A 446 5.10 -4.57 -26.72
N ASP A 447 3.84 -4.93 -26.82
CA ASP A 447 2.75 -4.12 -26.27
C ASP A 447 2.89 -4.07 -24.76
N TRP A 448 2.84 -2.86 -24.19
CA TRP A 448 2.71 -2.72 -22.76
C TRP A 448 1.27 -2.99 -22.37
N VAL A 449 1.05 -4.16 -21.78
CA VAL A 449 -0.22 -4.46 -21.14
C VAL A 449 -0.16 -3.88 -19.74
N LYS A 450 -0.96 -2.82 -19.51
CA LYS A 450 -1.23 -2.30 -18.17
C LYS A 450 -1.47 -3.49 -17.24
N PRO A 451 -0.68 -3.66 -16.16
CA PRO A 451 -0.95 -4.70 -15.18
C PRO A 451 -2.41 -4.52 -14.81
N ARG A 452 -3.26 -5.52 -15.12
CA ARG A 452 -4.72 -5.40 -14.96
C ARG A 452 -4.97 -4.74 -13.62
N GLN A 453 -5.49 -3.52 -13.62
CA GLN A 453 -6.08 -2.92 -12.44
C GLN A 453 -7.04 -3.97 -11.92
N ALA A 454 -6.71 -4.55 -10.78
CA ALA A 454 -7.60 -5.45 -10.10
C ALA A 454 -8.85 -4.65 -9.80
N THR A 455 -9.91 -4.93 -10.55
CA THR A 455 -11.27 -4.55 -10.23
C THR A 455 -11.55 -4.94 -8.78
N TRP A 456 -11.49 -3.94 -7.89
CA TRP A 456 -12.14 -3.86 -6.58
C TRP A 456 -12.28 -5.16 -5.76
N ILE A 457 -11.16 -5.87 -5.52
CA ILE A 457 -10.96 -6.71 -4.32
C ILE A 457 -9.51 -6.50 -3.86
N LYS A 458 -9.32 -5.63 -2.85
CA LYS A 458 -8.04 -5.16 -2.33
C LYS A 458 -7.33 -6.26 -1.52
N ARG A 459 -6.55 -7.15 -2.16
CA ARG A 459 -5.43 -7.82 -1.47
C ARG A 459 -4.23 -6.88 -1.50
N HIS A 460 -3.97 -6.27 -0.36
CA HIS A 460 -2.84 -5.37 -0.10
C HIS A 460 -1.52 -6.15 0.03
N THR A 461 -1.03 -6.79 -1.04
CA THR A 461 0.33 -7.37 -1.03
C THR A 461 1.22 -6.96 -2.18
N ASP A 462 0.70 -6.27 -3.20
CA ASP A 462 1.52 -5.82 -4.33
C ASP A 462 1.47 -4.28 -4.45
N LEU A 463 2.09 -3.59 -3.49
CA LEU A 463 2.46 -2.19 -3.61
C LEU A 463 3.84 -2.08 -4.26
N LEU A 464 3.87 -2.29 -5.56
CA LEU A 464 4.87 -1.71 -6.45
C LEU A 464 4.06 -1.22 -7.62
N TYR A 465 3.85 0.09 -7.65
CA TYR A 465 3.57 1.01 -8.75
C TYR A 465 2.56 2.05 -8.23
N PRO A 466 2.96 3.32 -7.99
CA PRO A 466 1.97 4.40 -7.91
C PRO A 466 1.10 4.32 -9.16
N THR A 467 -0.19 4.62 -9.04
CA THR A 467 -1.20 4.52 -10.11
C THR A 467 -0.61 4.85 -11.47
N ASP A 468 -0.24 3.81 -12.20
CA ASP A 468 0.37 3.91 -13.51
C ASP A 468 -0.74 4.41 -14.44
N ASN A 469 -0.73 5.70 -14.75
CA ASN A 469 -1.79 6.33 -15.54
C ASN A 469 -1.58 6.13 -17.03
N ASP A 470 -0.51 5.45 -17.43
CA ASP A 470 -0.15 5.35 -18.82
C ASP A 470 -1.20 4.59 -19.63
N THR A 471 -1.37 5.05 -20.86
CA THR A 471 -2.00 4.32 -21.96
C THR A 471 -0.95 3.47 -22.70
N PRO A 472 -1.35 2.39 -23.40
CA PRO A 472 -0.41 1.67 -24.26
C PRO A 472 -0.01 2.53 -25.46
N ALA A 473 1.29 2.75 -25.64
CA ALA A 473 1.86 3.31 -26.85
C ALA A 473 1.73 2.30 -28.01
N THR A 474 1.28 2.79 -29.16
CA THR A 474 1.06 2.13 -30.43
C THR A 474 2.28 2.24 -31.35
N ALA A 475 2.82 1.09 -31.77
CA ALA A 475 3.90 1.06 -32.74
C ALA A 475 3.47 1.65 -34.10
N GLY A 476 4.29 2.57 -34.63
CA GLY A 476 4.04 3.31 -35.86
C GLY A 476 3.30 4.63 -35.65
N GLU A 477 2.69 4.82 -34.49
CA GLU A 477 2.13 6.10 -34.05
C GLU A 477 3.14 6.76 -33.10
N ASP A 478 3.52 6.12 -31.98
CA ASP A 478 4.32 6.80 -30.93
C ASP A 478 5.80 6.35 -30.93
N TYR A 479 6.08 5.18 -31.51
CA TYR A 479 7.46 4.66 -31.65
C TYR A 479 7.60 3.68 -32.82
N THR A 480 8.83 3.43 -33.28
CA THR A 480 9.08 2.40 -34.30
C THR A 480 9.38 1.04 -33.66
N ALA A 481 8.55 0.03 -33.96
CA ALA A 481 8.79 -1.33 -33.48
C ALA A 481 10.13 -1.89 -33.97
N GLN A 482 10.89 -2.52 -33.07
CA GLN A 482 12.23 -3.01 -33.37
C GLN A 482 12.50 -4.35 -32.69
N ALA A 483 13.21 -5.23 -33.39
CA ALA A 483 13.77 -6.46 -32.86
C ALA A 483 15.18 -6.68 -33.39
N GLY A 484 16.01 -7.39 -32.63
CA GLY A 484 17.40 -7.67 -33.01
C GLY A 484 18.12 -8.57 -32.02
N THR A 485 19.41 -8.77 -32.24
CA THR A 485 20.30 -9.57 -31.38
C THR A 485 21.48 -8.72 -30.94
N LEU A 486 21.75 -8.68 -29.63
CA LEU A 486 22.95 -8.08 -29.05
C LEU A 486 24.00 -9.18 -28.84
N THR A 487 25.21 -8.99 -29.36
CA THR A 487 26.36 -9.89 -29.13
C THR A 487 27.39 -9.19 -28.26
N PHE A 488 27.70 -9.77 -27.10
CA PHE A 488 28.75 -9.33 -26.18
C PHE A 488 29.99 -10.19 -26.43
N ALA A 489 31.10 -9.57 -26.83
CA ALA A 489 32.37 -10.26 -26.93
C ALA A 489 32.92 -10.66 -25.54
N ASP A 490 33.95 -11.50 -25.51
CA ASP A 490 34.66 -11.84 -24.28
C ASP A 490 35.15 -10.57 -23.56
N GLY A 491 34.81 -10.45 -22.28
CA GLY A 491 35.11 -9.28 -21.45
C GLY A 491 34.12 -8.10 -21.58
N GLU A 492 33.21 -8.08 -22.56
CA GLU A 492 32.23 -6.99 -22.70
C GLU A 492 31.06 -7.13 -21.72
N THR A 493 30.70 -6.02 -21.05
CA THR A 493 29.68 -6.02 -19.99
C THR A 493 28.46 -5.15 -20.28
N GLU A 494 28.44 -4.37 -21.36
CA GLU A 494 27.32 -3.49 -21.70
C GLU A 494 27.08 -3.35 -23.22
N LYS A 495 25.82 -3.17 -23.59
CA LYS A 495 25.37 -2.80 -24.94
C LYS A 495 24.19 -1.84 -24.84
N THR A 496 23.92 -1.10 -25.91
CA THR A 496 22.77 -0.20 -26.01
C THR A 496 21.82 -0.61 -27.13
N ILE A 497 20.53 -0.38 -26.91
CA ILE A 497 19.46 -0.43 -27.90
C ILE A 497 18.93 1.00 -28.05
N THR A 498 18.70 1.45 -29.27
CA THR A 498 18.02 2.72 -29.56
C THR A 498 16.71 2.40 -30.24
N ILE A 499 15.59 2.94 -29.74
CA ILE A 499 14.27 2.86 -30.36
C ILE A 499 13.87 4.27 -30.80
N ASP A 500 13.49 4.44 -32.06
CA ASP A 500 13.03 5.72 -32.57
C ASP A 500 11.64 6.05 -32.00
N LEU A 501 11.48 7.27 -31.49
CA LEU A 501 10.21 7.83 -31.01
C LEU A 501 9.59 8.69 -32.11
N THR A 502 8.27 8.74 -32.16
CA THR A 502 7.53 9.71 -32.98
C THR A 502 7.16 10.89 -32.11
N ASP A 503 7.37 12.10 -32.63
CA ASP A 503 7.01 13.37 -32.01
C ASP A 503 5.93 14.02 -32.88
N ASP A 504 4.81 14.44 -32.28
CA ASP A 504 3.73 15.10 -33.00
C ASP A 504 3.29 16.46 -32.42
N ALA A 505 1.99 16.78 -32.43
CA ALA A 505 1.47 18.04 -31.90
C ALA A 505 0.16 17.84 -31.10
N TRP A 506 -0.16 16.59 -30.76
CA TRP A 506 -1.32 16.18 -30.00
C TRP A 506 -0.90 15.73 -28.61
N PHE A 507 -1.53 16.31 -27.59
CA PHE A 507 -1.31 15.85 -26.24
C PHE A 507 -1.98 14.49 -26.01
N GLU A 508 -1.17 13.46 -25.76
CA GLU A 508 -1.64 12.08 -25.56
C GLU A 508 -1.60 11.62 -24.09
N GLY A 509 -0.99 12.42 -23.21
CA GLY A 509 -0.75 12.03 -21.83
C GLY A 509 0.53 11.20 -21.68
N GLY A 510 0.60 10.38 -20.64
CA GLY A 510 1.70 9.44 -20.47
C GLY A 510 1.37 8.14 -21.19
N GLU A 511 2.29 7.64 -22.00
CA GLU A 511 2.10 6.40 -22.75
C GLU A 511 3.23 5.42 -22.47
N ALA A 512 3.06 4.13 -22.76
CA ALA A 512 4.13 3.16 -22.57
C ALA A 512 4.11 1.98 -23.54
N PHE A 513 5.31 1.49 -23.88
CA PHE A 513 5.53 0.19 -24.52
C PHE A 513 6.50 -0.66 -23.71
N ALA A 514 6.64 -1.94 -24.05
CA ALA A 514 7.57 -2.86 -23.40
C ALA A 514 8.74 -3.22 -24.31
N LEU A 515 9.92 -3.45 -23.74
CA LEU A 515 11.06 -4.06 -24.42
C LEU A 515 11.44 -5.34 -23.69
N LYS A 516 11.59 -6.45 -24.42
CA LYS A 516 11.83 -7.78 -23.84
C LYS A 516 13.14 -8.38 -24.32
N LEU A 517 13.88 -9.00 -23.41
CA LEU A 517 15.04 -9.83 -23.69
C LEU A 517 14.64 -11.31 -23.72
N THR A 518 15.13 -12.04 -24.72
CA THR A 518 14.84 -13.46 -24.92
C THR A 518 16.07 -14.19 -25.48
N ASN A 519 16.05 -15.53 -25.48
CA ASN A 519 17.06 -16.37 -26.14
C ASN A 519 18.52 -16.05 -25.80
N ALA A 520 18.89 -15.95 -24.52
CA ALA A 520 20.29 -15.84 -24.14
C ALA A 520 21.08 -17.10 -24.59
N THR A 521 22.28 -16.89 -25.16
CA THR A 521 23.17 -17.98 -25.66
C THR A 521 24.56 -17.89 -25.03
N GLY A 522 25.46 -18.82 -25.35
CA GLY A 522 26.84 -18.82 -24.84
C GLY A 522 26.98 -19.18 -23.35
N GLY A 523 25.92 -19.73 -22.75
CA GLY A 523 25.86 -20.10 -21.34
C GLY A 523 25.43 -18.97 -20.41
N ALA A 524 25.15 -17.77 -20.93
CA ALA A 524 24.56 -16.70 -20.14
C ALA A 524 23.07 -16.95 -19.83
N GLU A 525 22.61 -16.42 -18.70
CA GLU A 525 21.21 -16.48 -18.28
C GLU A 525 20.52 -15.12 -18.42
N LEU A 526 19.19 -15.10 -18.50
CA LEU A 526 18.41 -13.85 -18.42
C LEU A 526 18.19 -13.46 -16.96
N GLY A 527 18.44 -12.20 -16.62
CA GLY A 527 18.20 -11.67 -15.28
C GLY A 527 16.73 -11.38 -14.98
N SER A 528 16.47 -10.94 -13.75
CA SER A 528 15.12 -10.62 -13.27
C SER A 528 14.51 -9.35 -13.92
N ARG A 529 15.34 -8.59 -14.63
CA ARG A 529 14.97 -7.40 -15.42
C ARG A 529 15.06 -7.71 -16.93
N SER A 530 14.39 -8.77 -17.37
CA SER A 530 14.30 -9.18 -18.78
C SER A 530 13.13 -8.53 -19.54
N SER A 531 12.32 -7.73 -18.86
CA SER A 531 11.28 -6.87 -19.46
C SER A 531 11.43 -5.46 -18.89
N LEU A 532 11.45 -4.46 -19.76
CA LEU A 532 11.55 -3.04 -19.43
C LEU A 532 10.27 -2.34 -19.90
N LYS A 533 9.71 -1.47 -19.05
CA LYS A 533 8.69 -0.50 -19.46
C LYS A 533 9.38 0.76 -19.98
N VAL A 534 9.04 1.20 -21.17
CA VAL A 534 9.45 2.51 -21.69
C VAL A 534 8.25 3.43 -21.61
N HIS A 535 8.30 4.41 -20.71
CA HIS A 535 7.30 5.46 -20.57
C HIS A 535 7.67 6.64 -21.49
N ILE A 536 6.69 7.11 -22.25
CA ILE A 536 6.80 8.26 -23.15
C ILE A 536 5.95 9.38 -22.54
N ASP A 537 6.61 10.46 -22.13
CA ASP A 537 5.99 11.71 -21.72
C ASP A 537 5.74 12.57 -22.97
N SER A 538 4.51 13.07 -23.14
CA SER A 538 4.21 14.05 -24.18
C SER A 538 4.76 15.45 -23.82
N ASP A 539 5.35 16.17 -24.78
CA ASP A 539 5.73 17.59 -24.61
C ASP A 539 4.67 18.58 -25.10
N ASP A 540 3.54 18.08 -25.60
CA ASP A 540 2.48 18.91 -26.13
C ASP A 540 1.62 19.62 -25.07
N ALA A 541 1.09 20.78 -25.45
CA ALA A 541 0.26 21.58 -24.57
C ALA A 541 -1.17 21.01 -24.48
N LYS A 542 -1.66 20.82 -23.25
CA LYS A 542 -3.09 20.57 -22.98
C LYS A 542 -3.93 21.76 -23.44
N GLN A 543 -4.92 21.49 -24.28
CA GLN A 543 -5.87 22.48 -24.80
C GLN A 543 -7.29 21.95 -24.64
N ALA A 544 -7.89 22.15 -23.47
CA ALA A 544 -9.24 21.65 -23.19
C ALA A 544 -10.36 22.44 -23.88
N GLY A 545 -10.08 23.63 -24.41
CA GLY A 545 -11.02 24.43 -25.18
C GLY A 545 -12.10 25.16 -24.35
N GLU A 546 -13.04 25.78 -25.06
CA GLU A 546 -14.08 26.67 -24.53
C GLU A 546 -15.47 26.11 -24.84
N PHE A 547 -16.31 25.90 -23.83
CA PHE A 547 -17.69 25.44 -24.00
C PHE A 547 -18.68 26.60 -24.17
N VAL A 548 -19.53 26.50 -25.20
CA VAL A 548 -20.62 27.45 -25.49
C VAL A 548 -21.88 26.71 -25.93
N TRP A 549 -23.06 27.28 -25.71
CA TRP A 549 -24.26 26.77 -26.39
C TRP A 549 -24.21 27.11 -27.89
N SER A 550 -24.66 26.20 -28.75
CA SER A 550 -24.78 26.45 -30.20
C SER A 550 -25.88 27.47 -30.55
N ALA A 551 -26.84 27.68 -29.66
CA ALA A 551 -27.93 28.64 -29.83
C ALA A 551 -28.34 29.26 -28.50
N ALA A 552 -28.84 30.50 -28.54
CA ALA A 552 -29.27 31.24 -27.35
C ALA A 552 -30.70 30.87 -26.89
N SER A 553 -31.49 30.25 -27.76
CA SER A 553 -32.87 29.87 -27.48
C SER A 553 -33.32 28.67 -28.30
N TYR A 554 -34.11 27.81 -27.70
CA TYR A 554 -34.81 26.69 -28.34
C TYR A 554 -36.31 26.79 -28.07
N VAL A 555 -37.13 26.27 -28.98
CA VAL A 555 -38.59 26.22 -28.84
C VAL A 555 -39.04 24.80 -29.12
N VAL A 556 -39.91 24.28 -28.27
CA VAL A 556 -40.50 22.95 -28.39
C VAL A 556 -41.98 23.02 -28.03
N THR A 557 -42.81 22.25 -28.72
CA THR A 557 -44.21 22.06 -28.34
C THR A 557 -44.30 20.93 -27.35
N GLU A 558 -45.09 21.09 -26.30
CA GLU A 558 -45.26 20.14 -25.20
C GLU A 558 -45.53 18.70 -25.67
N GLY A 559 -46.36 18.52 -26.70
CA GLY A 559 -46.62 17.23 -27.35
C GLY A 559 -45.44 16.60 -28.11
N THR A 560 -44.23 17.17 -28.01
CA THR A 560 -42.99 16.61 -28.57
C THR A 560 -42.24 15.87 -27.46
N PRO A 561 -41.79 14.63 -27.66
CA PRO A 561 -41.16 13.85 -26.58
C PRO A 561 -39.91 14.47 -25.95
N SER A 562 -39.16 15.30 -26.69
CA SER A 562 -37.96 15.96 -26.19
C SER A 562 -37.56 17.17 -27.04
N VAL A 563 -36.72 18.02 -26.46
CA VAL A 563 -35.98 19.09 -27.15
C VAL A 563 -34.49 18.74 -27.18
N ASN A 564 -33.84 18.96 -28.32
CA ASN A 564 -32.40 18.74 -28.48
C ASN A 564 -31.65 20.08 -28.37
N VAL A 565 -30.78 20.20 -27.36
CA VAL A 565 -29.91 21.35 -27.15
C VAL A 565 -28.46 20.94 -27.37
N THR A 566 -27.65 21.77 -28.04
CA THR A 566 -26.27 21.39 -28.40
C THR A 566 -25.25 22.36 -27.80
N ILE A 567 -24.21 21.79 -27.20
CA ILE A 567 -23.01 22.49 -26.71
C ILE A 567 -21.89 22.30 -27.74
N GLU A 568 -21.19 23.38 -28.07
CA GLU A 568 -19.99 23.39 -28.90
C GLU A 568 -18.75 23.62 -28.04
N ARG A 569 -17.63 22.99 -28.44
CA ARG A 569 -16.31 23.10 -27.83
C ARG A 569 -15.37 23.78 -28.82
N LEU A 570 -14.84 24.95 -28.48
CA LEU A 570 -14.07 25.82 -29.38
C LEU A 570 -12.61 25.96 -28.93
N GLY A 571 -11.70 26.25 -29.86
CA GLY A 571 -10.32 26.68 -29.54
C GLY A 571 -9.43 25.66 -28.82
N GLY A 572 -9.83 24.39 -28.80
CA GLY A 572 -9.11 23.28 -28.19
C GLY A 572 -9.82 21.96 -28.47
N GLY A 573 -9.62 20.95 -27.63
CA GLY A 573 -10.28 19.66 -27.71
C GLY A 573 -9.34 18.46 -27.61
N ASN A 574 -8.03 18.64 -27.49
CA ASN A 574 -7.07 17.52 -27.49
C ASN A 574 -7.03 16.72 -26.17
N VAL A 575 -7.79 17.13 -25.16
CA VAL A 575 -7.98 16.38 -23.90
C VAL A 575 -9.46 16.13 -23.65
N GLU A 576 -9.80 15.16 -22.82
CA GLU A 576 -11.14 15.05 -22.25
C GLU A 576 -11.47 16.29 -21.41
N ALA A 577 -12.70 16.79 -21.46
CA ALA A 577 -13.17 17.81 -20.52
C ALA A 577 -14.68 17.71 -20.33
N ALA A 578 -15.18 18.21 -19.21
CA ALA A 578 -16.58 18.16 -18.85
C ALA A 578 -17.10 19.55 -18.47
N VAL A 579 -18.41 19.72 -18.54
CA VAL A 579 -19.13 20.92 -18.11
C VAL A 579 -20.44 20.53 -17.42
N HIS A 580 -20.80 21.24 -16.36
CA HIS A 580 -22.06 21.02 -15.65
C HIS A 580 -23.19 21.91 -16.19
N LEU A 581 -24.42 21.42 -16.03
CA LEU A 581 -25.64 22.13 -16.44
C LEU A 581 -26.45 22.53 -15.22
N TYR A 582 -26.83 23.80 -15.12
CA TYR A 582 -27.65 24.32 -14.04
C TYR A 582 -28.92 24.96 -14.61
N ASP A 583 -30.09 24.48 -14.17
CA ASP A 583 -31.35 25.20 -14.43
C ASP A 583 -31.42 26.43 -13.53
N THR A 584 -31.55 27.60 -14.17
CA THR A 584 -31.69 28.91 -13.52
C THR A 584 -33.15 29.39 -13.50
N GLY A 585 -34.09 28.58 -14.01
CA GLY A 585 -35.49 28.93 -14.19
C GLY A 585 -35.71 29.95 -15.31
N ALA A 586 -36.87 30.60 -15.32
CA ALA A 586 -37.24 31.61 -16.33
C ALA A 586 -36.38 32.89 -16.31
N GLY A 587 -35.49 33.05 -15.34
CA GLY A 587 -34.73 34.27 -15.09
C GLY A 587 -35.54 35.33 -14.32
N ASN A 588 -34.84 36.19 -13.58
CA ASN A 588 -35.47 37.22 -12.75
C ASN A 588 -36.04 38.35 -13.64
N GLY A 589 -37.38 38.47 -13.71
CA GLY A 589 -38.06 39.50 -14.52
C GLY A 589 -38.73 39.01 -15.82
N SER A 590 -38.85 37.71 -16.04
CA SER A 590 -39.61 37.16 -17.18
C SER A 590 -41.12 37.44 -17.04
N THR A 591 -41.78 37.78 -18.15
CA THR A 591 -43.24 37.92 -18.24
C THR A 591 -43.95 36.62 -18.65
N THR A 592 -43.20 35.59 -19.03
CA THR A 592 -43.70 34.23 -19.31
C THR A 592 -43.75 33.37 -18.05
N ALA A 593 -44.56 32.31 -18.06
CA ALA A 593 -44.62 31.36 -16.96
C ALA A 593 -43.30 30.56 -16.85
N SER A 594 -42.97 30.10 -15.65
CA SER A 594 -41.76 29.31 -15.40
C SER A 594 -42.08 27.83 -15.53
N ALA A 595 -41.32 27.12 -16.36
CA ALA A 595 -41.32 25.67 -16.38
C ALA A 595 -40.47 25.12 -15.22
N TRP A 596 -40.87 23.98 -14.67
CA TRP A 596 -40.30 23.31 -13.50
C TRP A 596 -39.89 21.88 -13.86
N ALA A 597 -38.65 21.53 -13.49
CA ALA A 597 -38.14 20.17 -13.66
C ALA A 597 -39.03 19.15 -12.89
N GLY A 598 -39.39 18.07 -13.57
CA GLY A 598 -40.28 17.02 -13.09
C GLY A 598 -41.77 17.30 -13.32
N SER A 599 -42.16 18.54 -13.62
CA SER A 599 -43.53 18.92 -14.03
C SER A 599 -43.60 19.02 -15.55
N ASP A 600 -42.75 19.87 -16.14
CA ASP A 600 -42.92 20.31 -17.54
C ASP A 600 -41.78 19.77 -18.43
N TYR A 601 -40.66 19.40 -17.81
CA TYR A 601 -39.53 18.73 -18.46
C TYR A 601 -38.75 17.86 -17.48
N ALA A 602 -37.96 16.89 -17.95
CA ALA A 602 -37.16 16.03 -17.08
C ALA A 602 -35.90 16.72 -16.53
N TYR A 603 -35.39 16.25 -15.39
CA TYR A 603 -34.14 16.75 -14.80
C TYR A 603 -32.97 16.66 -15.79
N LEU A 604 -32.17 17.73 -15.86
CA LEU A 604 -30.97 17.81 -16.69
C LEU A 604 -29.89 16.83 -16.19
N PRO A 605 -29.03 16.31 -17.09
CA PRO A 605 -27.84 15.60 -16.65
C PRO A 605 -26.96 16.56 -15.84
N TRP A 606 -26.40 16.05 -14.74
CA TRP A 606 -25.48 16.82 -13.90
C TRP A 606 -24.24 17.29 -14.68
N GLU A 607 -23.70 16.41 -15.51
CA GLU A 607 -22.44 16.60 -16.22
C GLU A 607 -22.54 16.16 -17.68
N VAL A 608 -21.83 16.89 -18.54
CA VAL A 608 -21.66 16.59 -19.96
C VAL A 608 -20.17 16.45 -20.24
N VAL A 609 -19.71 15.21 -20.43
CA VAL A 609 -18.31 14.88 -20.71
C VAL A 609 -18.08 14.89 -22.22
N PHE A 610 -17.03 15.57 -22.69
CA PHE A 610 -16.52 15.54 -24.06
C PHE A 610 -15.22 14.76 -24.10
N ALA A 611 -15.17 13.70 -24.91
CA ALA A 611 -13.92 12.98 -25.16
C ALA A 611 -12.89 13.90 -25.86
N ALA A 612 -11.61 13.52 -25.83
CA ALA A 612 -10.61 14.16 -26.69
C ALA A 612 -11.05 14.07 -28.17
N GLY A 613 -10.91 15.17 -28.91
CA GLY A 613 -11.39 15.34 -30.28
C GLY A 613 -12.90 15.56 -30.44
N GLU A 614 -13.72 15.42 -29.37
CA GLU A 614 -15.16 15.67 -29.44
C GLU A 614 -15.43 17.19 -29.41
N MET A 615 -16.00 17.73 -30.49
CA MET A 615 -16.17 19.18 -30.69
C MET A 615 -17.61 19.68 -30.46
N SER A 616 -18.58 18.79 -30.37
CA SER A 616 -19.99 19.13 -30.11
C SER A 616 -20.72 17.98 -29.44
N LYS A 617 -21.61 18.28 -28.49
CA LYS A 617 -22.48 17.28 -27.85
C LYS A 617 -23.92 17.78 -27.80
N THR A 618 -24.84 16.95 -28.30
CA THR A 618 -26.28 17.21 -28.26
C THR A 618 -26.93 16.46 -27.11
N ILE A 619 -27.71 17.19 -26.32
CA ILE A 619 -28.44 16.70 -25.14
C ILE A 619 -29.92 16.71 -25.49
N SER A 620 -30.57 15.55 -25.37
CA SER A 620 -32.02 15.41 -25.52
C SER A 620 -32.67 15.56 -24.15
N ILE A 621 -33.44 16.63 -23.95
CA ILE A 621 -34.18 16.90 -22.71
C ILE A 621 -35.62 16.46 -22.93
N PRO A 622 -36.11 15.41 -22.24
CA PRO A 622 -37.50 14.99 -22.30
C PRO A 622 -38.45 16.11 -21.86
N ILE A 623 -39.51 16.33 -22.63
CA ILE A 623 -40.61 17.23 -22.28
C ILE A 623 -41.76 16.39 -21.72
N VAL A 624 -42.42 16.90 -20.69
CA VAL A 624 -43.58 16.24 -20.07
C VAL A 624 -44.82 16.86 -20.69
N ASP A 625 -45.69 16.01 -21.26
CA ASP A 625 -46.96 16.37 -21.88
C ASP A 625 -48.10 16.04 -20.94
N ASP A 626 -48.93 17.03 -20.62
CA ASP A 626 -50.08 16.85 -19.76
C ASP A 626 -51.43 17.03 -20.51
N GLY A 627 -52.50 17.40 -19.80
CA GLY A 627 -53.84 17.58 -20.36
C GLY A 627 -54.48 18.91 -19.95
N SER A 628 -53.67 19.79 -19.35
CA SER A 628 -54.04 21.05 -18.73
C SER A 628 -53.80 22.16 -19.74
N THR A 629 -54.76 23.09 -19.88
CA THR A 629 -54.50 24.27 -20.72
C THR A 629 -53.71 25.30 -19.95
N GLU A 630 -52.46 25.50 -20.33
CA GLU A 630 -51.51 26.37 -19.66
C GLU A 630 -51.10 27.58 -20.53
N ARG A 631 -50.02 28.27 -20.14
CA ARG A 631 -49.40 29.32 -20.96
C ARG A 631 -48.05 28.80 -21.41
N ASP A 632 -47.50 29.34 -22.51
CA ASP A 632 -46.11 29.07 -22.86
C ASP A 632 -45.16 29.32 -21.67
N GLU A 633 -44.36 28.31 -21.38
CA GLU A 633 -43.47 28.27 -20.22
C GLU A 633 -42.01 28.29 -20.65
N VAL A 634 -41.13 28.79 -19.79
CA VAL A 634 -39.70 28.88 -20.08
C VAL A 634 -38.82 28.42 -18.93
N PHE A 635 -37.69 27.82 -19.27
CA PHE A 635 -36.57 27.56 -18.36
C PHE A 635 -35.24 27.90 -19.05
N SER A 636 -34.18 28.14 -18.28
CA SER A 636 -32.88 28.57 -18.81
C SER A 636 -31.76 27.73 -18.25
N ILE A 637 -30.91 27.21 -19.12
CA ILE A 637 -29.82 26.30 -18.77
C ILE A 637 -28.50 27.06 -18.85
N GLN A 638 -27.76 27.09 -17.75
CA GLN A 638 -26.44 27.70 -17.64
C GLN A 638 -25.33 26.63 -17.60
N LEU A 639 -24.27 26.84 -18.37
CA LEU A 639 -23.01 26.11 -18.25
C LEU A 639 -22.23 26.63 -17.05
N TYR A 640 -21.66 25.74 -16.24
CA TYR A 640 -20.80 26.10 -15.12
C TYR A 640 -19.79 25.00 -14.78
N SER A 641 -18.79 25.35 -13.95
CA SER A 641 -17.75 24.44 -13.44
C SER A 641 -17.12 23.52 -14.50
N PRO A 642 -16.44 24.07 -15.52
CA PRO A 642 -15.73 23.26 -16.50
C PRO A 642 -14.53 22.53 -15.85
N SER A 643 -14.17 21.36 -16.37
CA SER A 643 -13.02 20.56 -15.90
C SER A 643 -11.80 20.66 -16.83
N ASN A 644 -10.65 20.13 -16.37
CA ASN A 644 -9.39 20.06 -17.14
C ASN A 644 -8.94 21.40 -17.76
N ASP A 645 -9.08 22.50 -17.02
CA ASP A 645 -8.75 23.86 -17.46
C ASP A 645 -9.56 24.37 -18.66
N ALA A 646 -10.64 23.69 -19.05
CA ALA A 646 -11.58 24.21 -20.04
C ALA A 646 -12.24 25.51 -19.53
N THR A 647 -12.64 26.37 -20.46
CA THR A 647 -13.30 27.64 -20.14
C THR A 647 -14.76 27.62 -20.59
N ILE A 648 -15.56 28.54 -20.04
CA ILE A 648 -16.93 28.79 -20.52
C ILE A 648 -16.94 30.09 -21.29
N GLY A 649 -17.50 30.05 -22.49
CA GLY A 649 -17.51 31.18 -23.38
C GLY A 649 -18.69 32.12 -23.23
N ALA A 650 -18.76 33.08 -24.16
CA ALA A 650 -19.71 34.19 -24.09
C ALA A 650 -21.19 33.75 -24.05
N LEU A 651 -21.53 32.63 -24.71
CA LEU A 651 -22.88 32.07 -24.73
C LEU A 651 -23.02 30.95 -23.69
N ALA A 652 -22.89 31.32 -22.41
CA ALA A 652 -22.94 30.42 -21.27
C ALA A 652 -24.36 29.97 -20.88
N THR A 653 -25.40 30.67 -21.35
CA THR A 653 -26.80 30.38 -21.01
C THR A 653 -27.64 30.27 -22.28
N THR A 654 -28.53 29.27 -22.31
CA THR A 654 -29.58 29.14 -23.34
C THR A 654 -30.94 29.09 -22.69
N GLN A 655 -31.97 29.59 -23.37
CA GLN A 655 -33.37 29.48 -22.96
C GLN A 655 -34.09 28.37 -23.74
N VAL A 656 -35.04 27.69 -23.11
CA VAL A 656 -35.97 26.77 -23.76
C VAL A 656 -37.40 27.26 -23.50
N THR A 657 -38.20 27.37 -24.57
CA THR A 657 -39.64 27.68 -24.49
C THR A 657 -40.44 26.43 -24.80
N ILE A 658 -41.32 26.04 -23.88
CA ILE A 658 -42.30 24.97 -24.03
C ILE A 658 -43.64 25.61 -24.39
N GLN A 659 -44.20 25.22 -25.54
CA GLN A 659 -45.48 25.72 -26.03
C GLN A 659 -46.58 24.71 -25.70
N ASP A 660 -47.56 25.14 -24.91
CA ASP A 660 -48.77 24.39 -24.55
C ASP A 660 -49.47 23.87 -25.81
N ASN A 661 -49.76 22.57 -25.86
CA ASN A 661 -50.47 21.96 -26.99
C ASN A 661 -51.96 21.77 -26.70
N ASP A 662 -52.42 22.08 -25.49
CA ASP A 662 -53.73 21.74 -24.98
C ASP A 662 -54.77 22.83 -25.22
N SER A 663 -56.05 22.44 -25.13
CA SER A 663 -57.12 23.42 -25.23
C SER A 663 -58.36 23.05 -24.44
N ALA A 664 -59.01 24.06 -23.87
CA ALA A 664 -60.21 23.90 -23.06
C ALA A 664 -61.36 24.77 -23.57
N ILE A 665 -62.58 24.42 -23.14
CA ILE A 665 -63.78 25.21 -23.38
C ILE A 665 -64.30 25.71 -22.04
N GLU A 666 -64.49 27.01 -21.93
CA GLU A 666 -65.05 27.63 -20.72
C GLU A 666 -66.22 28.57 -21.06
N PHE A 667 -67.03 28.88 -20.04
CA PHE A 667 -68.03 29.93 -20.19
C PHE A 667 -67.37 31.29 -20.32
N ALA A 668 -67.88 32.13 -21.23
CA ALA A 668 -67.36 33.48 -21.41
C ALA A 668 -67.57 34.40 -20.19
N GLN A 669 -68.43 34.00 -19.23
CA GLN A 669 -68.71 34.69 -17.97
C GLN A 669 -68.90 33.66 -16.86
N SER A 670 -68.47 33.99 -15.64
CA SER A 670 -68.59 33.13 -14.45
C SER A 670 -70.00 33.11 -13.86
N ASN A 671 -70.83 34.08 -14.20
CA ASN A 671 -72.23 34.14 -13.81
C ASN A 671 -73.05 34.75 -14.95
N TYR A 672 -74.23 34.18 -15.17
CA TYR A 672 -75.20 34.71 -16.10
C TYR A 672 -76.54 34.88 -15.39
N VAL A 673 -77.08 36.09 -15.44
CA VAL A 673 -78.39 36.43 -14.88
C VAL A 673 -79.33 36.74 -16.03
N VAL A 674 -80.48 36.07 -16.07
CA VAL A 674 -81.52 36.30 -17.07
C VAL A 674 -82.87 36.48 -16.38
N ASN A 675 -83.74 37.33 -16.94
CA ASN A 675 -85.09 37.48 -16.44
C ASN A 675 -85.96 36.31 -16.91
N GLU A 676 -86.81 35.75 -16.05
CA GLU A 676 -87.67 34.60 -16.40
C GLU A 676 -88.64 34.90 -17.56
N SER A 677 -88.93 36.17 -17.84
CA SER A 677 -89.74 36.59 -18.99
C SER A 677 -89.03 36.54 -20.36
N THR A 678 -87.72 36.27 -20.39
CA THR A 678 -86.90 36.35 -21.61
C THR A 678 -87.06 35.13 -22.53
N GLY A 679 -87.56 34.00 -22.01
CA GLY A 679 -87.90 32.77 -22.76
C GLY A 679 -86.71 31.94 -23.27
N VAL A 680 -85.58 32.55 -23.64
CA VAL A 680 -84.32 31.89 -24.02
C VAL A 680 -83.14 32.67 -23.45
N MET A 681 -82.18 31.95 -22.89
CA MET A 681 -80.92 32.50 -22.38
C MET A 681 -79.76 32.09 -23.29
N GLN A 682 -79.05 33.06 -23.85
CA GLN A 682 -77.84 32.79 -24.64
C GLN A 682 -76.62 32.73 -23.72
N ILE A 683 -76.03 31.56 -23.58
CA ILE A 683 -74.78 31.34 -22.86
C ILE A 683 -73.66 31.31 -23.88
N LYS A 684 -72.68 32.21 -23.74
CA LYS A 684 -71.49 32.21 -24.58
C LYS A 684 -70.45 31.29 -23.97
N ILE A 685 -69.87 30.42 -24.79
CA ILE A 685 -68.66 29.67 -24.46
C ILE A 685 -67.50 30.21 -25.29
N ARG A 686 -66.29 30.08 -24.78
CA ARG A 686 -65.05 30.38 -25.51
C ARG A 686 -64.09 29.20 -25.40
N ARG A 687 -63.34 28.95 -26.47
CA ARG A 687 -62.16 28.08 -26.44
C ARG A 687 -60.97 28.89 -25.93
N ILE A 688 -60.17 28.30 -25.06
CA ILE A 688 -58.89 28.81 -24.58
C ILE A 688 -57.80 27.76 -24.84
N GLY A 689 -56.53 28.15 -24.80
CA GLY A 689 -55.40 27.30 -25.16
C GLY A 689 -55.10 27.26 -26.66
N SER A 690 -54.36 26.24 -27.06
CA SER A 690 -53.95 26.00 -28.44
C SER A 690 -55.13 25.98 -29.41
N THR A 691 -54.98 26.72 -30.51
CA THR A 691 -55.95 26.75 -31.62
C THR A 691 -55.57 25.83 -32.77
N ALA A 692 -54.42 25.16 -32.66
CA ALA A 692 -53.90 24.24 -33.67
C ALA A 692 -54.82 23.01 -33.85
#